data_AF-A0A2V2AVH4-F1
#
_entry.id   AF-A0A2V2AVH4-F1
#
_cell.length_a   1.000
_cell.length_b   1.000
_cell.length_c   1.000
_cell.angle_alpha   90.00
_cell.angle_beta   90.00
_cell.angle_gamma   90.00
#
_symmetry.space_group_name_H-M   'P 1'
#
loop_
_entity.id
_entity.type
_entity.pdbx_description
1 polymer ?
#
loop_
_entity_poly.entity_id
_entity_poly.type
_entity_poly.pdbx_seq_one_letter_code
_entity_poly.pdbx_strand_id
1 'polypeptide(L)'
;MRPVSKIERTVAPFEVVSPYQPSGDQPAAIAELEKRIRAGEKDVVLLGATGTGKSATTAWMIEKLQRPTLVMAPNKTLAAQLANEFRELLPNNAVEYFVSYYDYYQPEAYVPQSDTYIEKDSSINEEVERLRHSATNSLLTRRDVIVVASVSCIYGLGTPQEYVDRMVSLKVGEEVDRDQLLRRFVDIQYTRNDVAFTRGTFRVRGDTIEIFPVYEELAVRIEMFGDEIEALSTLHPLTGEVISEDRELYVFPASHYVAGPERMEKAVRGIEAELTERLAELEKQGKMLEAQRLRMRTTYDLEMMRQIGSCSGIENYSLHMDDRERGSAPNTLIDYFPEDFLLVIDESHVTVPQIGAMYEGDASRKRTLVDHGFRLPSALDNRPLKWEEFQERIGQTVYLSATPGKYELSRGDGFVEQIIRPTGLIDPEVVVKPTEGQIDDLVHEIRQRVEKDERILVTTLTKKMAEDLTDYFLELGIQVRYLHSDVDTLRRIELLRELRAGEYDVLVGINLLREGLDLPEVSLVAILDADKEGFLRSGTSLIQTIGRAARNVSGQVHMYADKMTPAMEKAIDETNRRREKQIAYNTANGIDPQPLRKKINDIVATIAREELDTEELLGTGYRQTKDGKAVKAPVPALGGRATAAKTGGKGAKGAKGGAGAEVLTDRPAAELAALIEQMTERMRGAAAELQFEVAARIRDEVGELKKELRQMKEAGLA
;
A
#
# COMPACT_ATOMS: atom_id res chain seq x y z
N MET A 1 -1.81 -20.72 14.33
CA MET A 1 -1.45 -20.94 15.76
C MET A 1 -0.45 -19.84 16.10
N ARG A 2 -0.73 -19.01 17.11
CA ARG A 2 0.12 -17.84 17.42
C ARG A 2 1.50 -18.31 17.91
N PRO A 3 2.59 -17.59 17.61
CA PRO A 3 3.93 -18.05 17.95
C PRO A 3 4.11 -18.13 19.47
N VAL A 4 4.72 -19.22 19.93
CA VAL A 4 5.22 -19.36 21.30
C VAL A 4 6.69 -18.96 21.24
N SER A 5 6.99 -17.71 21.62
CA SER A 5 8.37 -17.19 21.62
C SER A 5 8.86 -16.95 23.04
N LYS A 6 10.18 -17.02 23.22
CA LYS A 6 10.88 -16.50 24.41
C LYS A 6 11.15 -14.99 24.32
N ILE A 7 10.71 -14.34 23.23
CA ILE A 7 10.93 -12.91 23.02
C ILE A 7 10.04 -12.16 24.01
N GLU A 8 10.65 -11.48 24.96
CA GLU A 8 9.94 -10.52 25.79
C GLU A 8 9.65 -9.27 24.96
N ARG A 9 8.39 -9.09 24.57
CA ARG A 9 7.96 -7.89 23.86
C ARG A 9 8.23 -6.67 24.72
N THR A 10 8.91 -5.68 24.15
CA THR A 10 9.04 -4.38 24.78
C THR A 10 7.66 -3.73 24.93
N VAL A 11 7.42 -3.13 26.10
CA VAL A 11 6.15 -2.50 26.46
C VAL A 11 6.39 -1.01 26.64
N ALA A 12 6.27 -0.25 25.56
CA ALA A 12 6.03 1.18 25.64
C ALA A 12 4.51 1.43 25.67
N PRO A 13 4.01 2.45 26.38
CA PRO A 13 2.62 2.83 26.28
C PRO A 13 2.34 3.51 24.93
N PHE A 14 1.14 3.31 24.39
CA PHE A 14 0.63 4.19 23.33
C PHE A 14 0.43 5.60 23.91
N GLU A 15 0.91 6.62 23.21
CA GLU A 15 0.82 8.04 23.62
C GLU A 15 0.44 8.89 22.41
N VAL A 16 -0.75 9.51 22.45
CA VAL A 16 -1.20 10.39 21.38
C VAL A 16 -0.60 11.78 21.57
N VAL A 17 0.26 12.18 20.65
CA VAL A 17 0.84 13.53 20.56
C VAL A 17 0.06 14.31 19.52
N SER A 18 -0.78 15.24 19.96
CA SER A 18 -1.62 16.04 19.06
C SER A 18 -1.81 17.47 19.58
N PRO A 19 -1.81 18.49 18.69
CA PRO A 19 -2.22 19.84 19.07
C PRO A 19 -3.74 19.93 19.31
N TYR A 20 -4.51 18.90 18.92
CA TYR A 20 -5.95 18.84 19.07
C TYR A 20 -6.35 18.06 20.32
N GLN A 21 -7.49 18.42 20.90
CA GLN A 21 -8.15 17.65 21.96
C GLN A 21 -9.48 17.10 21.43
N PRO A 22 -9.95 15.95 21.96
CA PRO A 22 -11.27 15.42 21.62
C PRO A 22 -12.36 16.50 21.80
N SER A 23 -13.16 16.71 20.76
CA SER A 23 -14.18 17.77 20.72
C SER A 23 -15.46 17.31 20.02
N GLY A 24 -16.52 18.11 20.09
CA GLY A 24 -17.83 17.69 19.60
C GLY A 24 -18.35 16.49 20.40
N ASP A 25 -18.76 15.44 19.70
CA ASP A 25 -19.19 14.18 20.30
C ASP A 25 -18.07 13.13 20.39
N GLN A 26 -16.83 13.45 19.98
CA GLN A 26 -15.67 12.56 20.14
C GLN A 26 -15.45 12.11 21.59
N PRO A 27 -15.51 12.97 22.64
CA PRO A 27 -15.29 12.52 24.01
C PRO A 27 -16.29 11.45 24.46
N ALA A 28 -17.56 11.63 24.10
CA ALA A 28 -18.63 10.66 24.42
C ALA A 28 -18.45 9.37 23.62
N ALA A 29 -18.10 9.47 22.33
CA ALA A 29 -17.84 8.31 21.49
C ALA A 29 -16.65 7.49 21.99
N ILE A 30 -15.53 8.12 22.34
CA ILE A 30 -14.34 7.45 22.89
C ILE A 30 -14.69 6.74 24.21
N ALA A 31 -15.38 7.41 25.12
CA ALA A 31 -15.76 6.85 26.41
C ALA A 31 -16.70 5.64 26.27
N GLU A 32 -17.66 5.70 25.34
CA GLU A 32 -18.57 4.59 25.09
C GLU A 32 -17.87 3.43 24.36
N LEU A 33 -17.02 3.70 23.37
CA LEU A 33 -16.19 2.68 22.73
C LEU A 33 -15.31 1.95 23.74
N GLU A 34 -14.59 2.70 24.59
CA GLU A 34 -13.76 2.13 25.66
C GLU A 34 -14.59 1.25 26.60
N LYS A 35 -15.73 1.76 27.08
CA LYS A 35 -16.61 1.03 27.99
C LYS A 35 -17.10 -0.28 27.40
N ARG A 36 -17.60 -0.27 26.15
CA ARG A 36 -18.11 -1.47 25.46
C ARG A 36 -17.02 -2.50 25.25
N ILE A 37 -15.84 -2.05 24.80
CA ILE A 37 -14.70 -2.94 24.59
C ILE A 37 -14.22 -3.54 25.92
N ARG A 38 -14.09 -2.75 26.99
CA ARG A 38 -13.73 -3.27 28.31
C ARG A 38 -14.79 -4.18 28.93
N ALA A 39 -16.06 -4.01 28.56
CA ALA A 39 -17.15 -4.91 28.96
C ALA A 39 -17.11 -6.27 28.23
N GLY A 40 -16.23 -6.44 27.24
CA GLY A 40 -16.09 -7.69 26.49
C GLY A 40 -17.00 -7.80 25.27
N GLU A 41 -17.63 -6.70 24.83
CA GLU A 41 -18.41 -6.71 23.58
C GLU A 41 -17.50 -7.06 22.39
N LYS A 42 -17.91 -8.08 21.62
CA LYS A 42 -17.09 -8.58 20.51
C LYS A 42 -17.13 -7.65 19.30
N ASP A 43 -18.28 -7.07 19.00
CA ASP A 43 -18.52 -6.29 17.79
C ASP A 43 -19.13 -4.94 18.17
N VAL A 44 -18.41 -3.85 17.89
CA VAL A 44 -18.84 -2.48 18.21
C VAL A 44 -18.84 -1.64 16.93
N VAL A 45 -19.92 -0.92 16.67
CA VAL A 45 -20.05 -0.07 15.47
C VAL A 45 -19.90 1.40 15.86
N LEU A 46 -18.95 2.11 15.22
CA LEU A 46 -18.88 3.57 15.24
C LEU A 46 -19.55 4.12 13.97
N LEU A 47 -20.76 4.65 14.14
CA LEU A 47 -21.47 5.40 13.11
C LEU A 47 -20.92 6.82 13.07
N GLY A 48 -19.82 6.98 12.33
CA GLY A 48 -19.07 8.24 12.24
C GLY A 48 -19.28 8.94 10.91
N ALA A 49 -19.89 10.14 10.92
CA ALA A 49 -20.06 10.93 9.70
C ALA A 49 -18.71 11.34 9.07
N THR A 50 -18.73 11.76 7.80
CA THR A 50 -17.51 12.21 7.12
C THR A 50 -17.03 13.53 7.72
N GLY A 51 -15.72 13.62 8.01
CA GLY A 51 -15.11 14.83 8.58
C GLY A 51 -15.23 14.97 10.10
N THR A 52 -15.74 13.97 10.82
CA THR A 52 -15.84 14.02 12.29
C THR A 52 -14.57 13.56 13.01
N GLY A 53 -13.51 13.18 12.29
CA GLY A 53 -12.23 12.76 12.87
C GLY A 53 -12.21 11.32 13.39
N LYS A 54 -12.76 10.36 12.62
CA LYS A 54 -12.79 8.92 12.99
C LYS A 54 -11.41 8.33 13.28
N SER A 55 -10.38 8.70 12.52
CA SER A 55 -9.00 8.24 12.72
C SER A 55 -8.45 8.74 14.07
N ALA A 56 -8.65 10.01 14.39
CA ALA A 56 -8.27 10.58 15.69
C ALA A 56 -9.03 9.91 16.86
N THR A 57 -10.35 9.72 16.75
CA THR A 57 -11.14 8.93 17.71
C THR A 57 -10.54 7.54 17.92
N THR A 58 -10.11 6.89 16.84
CA THR A 58 -9.49 5.57 16.88
C THR A 58 -8.14 5.61 17.61
N ALA A 59 -7.29 6.60 17.33
CA ALA A 59 -6.00 6.77 18.01
C ALA A 59 -6.18 6.96 19.53
N TRP A 60 -7.08 7.84 19.96
CA TRP A 60 -7.39 8.04 21.37
C TRP A 60 -8.02 6.80 22.02
N MET A 61 -8.85 6.06 21.30
CA MET A 61 -9.36 4.77 21.79
C MET A 61 -8.23 3.76 22.00
N ILE A 62 -7.28 3.65 21.06
CA ILE A 62 -6.11 2.76 21.18
C ILE A 62 -5.25 3.17 22.38
N GLU A 63 -4.99 4.46 22.56
CA GLU A 63 -4.28 5.01 23.74
C GLU A 63 -4.98 4.65 25.05
N LYS A 64 -6.31 4.69 25.12
CA LYS A 64 -7.03 4.25 26.33
C LYS A 64 -6.90 2.75 26.58
N LEU A 65 -6.99 1.95 25.52
CA LEU A 65 -7.04 0.49 25.62
C LEU A 65 -5.66 -0.17 25.80
N GLN A 66 -4.59 0.46 25.30
CA GLN A 66 -3.22 -0.03 25.36
C GLN A 66 -3.04 -1.43 24.76
N ARG A 67 -3.63 -1.65 23.57
CA ARG A 67 -3.65 -2.94 22.87
C ARG A 67 -3.09 -2.80 21.45
N PRO A 68 -2.25 -3.75 20.99
CA PRO A 68 -1.85 -3.83 19.60
C PRO A 68 -3.09 -3.84 18.71
N THR A 69 -3.06 -3.08 17.60
CA THR A 69 -4.26 -2.86 16.79
C THR A 69 -3.98 -3.13 15.31
N LEU A 70 -4.85 -3.90 14.67
CA LEU A 70 -4.90 -4.05 13.22
C LEU A 70 -5.97 -3.10 12.68
N VAL A 71 -5.58 -2.18 11.80
CA VAL A 71 -6.52 -1.27 11.11
C VAL A 71 -6.61 -1.70 9.65
N MET A 72 -7.76 -2.23 9.24
CA MET A 72 -8.00 -2.66 7.87
C MET A 72 -8.68 -1.56 7.05
N ALA A 73 -8.11 -1.26 5.88
CA ALA A 73 -8.66 -0.31 4.91
C ALA A 73 -8.95 -0.98 3.55
N PRO A 74 -9.96 -0.53 2.80
CA PRO A 74 -10.40 -1.18 1.57
C PRO A 74 -9.44 -1.01 0.37
N ASN A 75 -8.53 -0.03 0.43
CA ASN A 75 -7.60 0.28 -0.66
C ASN A 75 -6.27 0.85 -0.14
N LYS A 76 -5.22 0.81 -0.99
CA LYS A 76 -3.86 1.26 -0.64
C LYS A 76 -3.81 2.76 -0.30
N THR A 77 -4.57 3.60 -0.99
CA THR A 77 -4.58 5.05 -0.79
C THR A 77 -5.07 5.43 0.61
N LEU A 78 -6.21 4.88 1.04
CA LEU A 78 -6.76 5.12 2.38
C LEU A 78 -5.88 4.46 3.46
N ALA A 79 -5.32 3.28 3.19
CA ALA A 79 -4.35 2.66 4.09
C ALA A 79 -3.13 3.56 4.33
N ALA A 80 -2.56 4.14 3.26
CA ALA A 80 -1.41 5.05 3.36
C ALA A 80 -1.78 6.33 4.12
N GLN A 81 -2.97 6.91 3.83
CA GLN A 81 -3.47 8.08 4.55
C GLN A 81 -3.60 7.80 6.05
N LEU A 82 -4.23 6.69 6.43
CA LEU A 82 -4.40 6.31 7.83
C LEU A 82 -3.06 6.05 8.51
N ALA A 83 -2.13 5.36 7.84
CA ALA A 83 -0.79 5.11 8.38
C ALA A 83 -0.06 6.43 8.69
N ASN A 84 -0.11 7.40 7.78
CA ASN A 84 0.50 8.72 8.00
C ASN A 84 -0.21 9.49 9.13
N GLU A 85 -1.54 9.50 9.15
CA GLU A 85 -2.31 10.11 10.25
C GLU A 85 -1.97 9.49 11.61
N PHE A 86 -1.81 8.16 11.69
CA PHE A 86 -1.39 7.49 12.91
C PHE A 86 0.07 7.77 13.27
N ARG A 87 1.01 7.88 12.31
CA ARG A 87 2.41 8.27 12.58
C ARG A 87 2.50 9.68 13.15
N GLU A 88 1.72 10.62 12.61
CA GLU A 88 1.65 11.99 13.14
C GLU A 88 1.09 12.01 14.56
N LEU A 89 0.06 11.21 14.84
CA LEU A 89 -0.60 11.15 16.16
C LEU A 89 0.16 10.32 17.20
N LEU A 90 0.93 9.32 16.80
CA LEU A 90 1.62 8.36 17.68
C LEU A 90 3.11 8.24 17.30
N PRO A 91 3.88 9.34 17.30
CA PRO A 91 5.26 9.36 16.79
C PRO A 91 6.23 8.52 17.63
N ASN A 92 5.86 8.18 18.86
CA ASN A 92 6.66 7.41 19.80
C ASN A 92 6.38 5.89 19.74
N ASN A 93 5.44 5.46 18.90
CA ASN A 93 4.98 4.07 18.81
C ASN A 93 5.22 3.46 17.42
N ALA A 94 5.14 2.13 17.32
CA ALA A 94 5.35 1.43 16.06
C ALA A 94 4.09 1.48 15.18
N VAL A 95 4.05 2.43 14.24
CA VAL A 95 2.98 2.54 13.23
C VAL A 95 3.44 1.95 11.90
N GLU A 96 2.97 0.74 11.65
CA GLU A 96 3.41 -0.13 10.57
C GLU A 96 2.43 -0.14 9.40
N TYR A 97 2.94 -0.42 8.20
CA TYR A 97 2.16 -0.41 6.97
C TYR A 97 2.25 -1.75 6.24
N PHE A 98 1.11 -2.42 6.03
CA PHE A 98 1.07 -3.77 5.46
C PHE A 98 0.08 -3.89 4.30
N VAL A 99 0.56 -3.64 3.09
CA VAL A 99 -0.20 -3.81 1.85
C VAL A 99 0.52 -4.73 0.88
N SER A 100 -0.09 -5.05 -0.26
CA SER A 100 0.60 -5.78 -1.33
C SER A 100 1.85 -5.02 -1.77
N TYR A 101 3.00 -5.69 -1.72
CA TYR A 101 4.30 -5.18 -2.18
C TYR A 101 4.43 -5.18 -3.70
N TYR A 102 3.40 -5.59 -4.44
CA TYR A 102 3.40 -5.48 -5.89
C TYR A 102 2.92 -4.10 -6.35
N ASP A 103 3.72 -3.43 -7.17
CA ASP A 103 3.31 -2.21 -7.90
C ASP A 103 2.43 -2.59 -9.08
N TYR A 104 2.88 -3.61 -9.81
CA TYR A 104 2.11 -4.27 -10.86
C TYR A 104 2.01 -5.76 -10.53
N TYR A 105 0.82 -6.32 -10.68
CA TYR A 105 0.59 -7.74 -10.49
C TYR A 105 -0.44 -8.27 -11.47
N GLN A 106 0.02 -9.12 -12.38
CA GLN A 106 -0.80 -9.95 -13.22
C GLN A 106 -0.76 -11.38 -12.67
N PRO A 107 -1.88 -11.92 -12.17
CA PRO A 107 -1.92 -13.29 -11.69
C PRO A 107 -1.79 -14.27 -12.85
N GLU A 108 -1.25 -15.46 -12.56
CA GLU A 108 -1.37 -16.61 -13.44
C GLU A 108 -2.86 -16.94 -13.65
N ALA A 109 -3.26 -17.09 -14.91
CA ALA A 109 -4.62 -17.43 -15.29
C ALA A 109 -4.66 -18.21 -16.61
N TYR A 110 -5.75 -18.94 -16.82
CA TYR A 110 -6.03 -19.60 -18.10
C TYR A 110 -7.45 -19.26 -18.53
N VAL A 111 -7.60 -18.84 -19.79
CA VAL A 111 -8.89 -18.48 -20.39
C VAL A 111 -9.28 -19.58 -21.39
N PRO A 112 -10.18 -20.52 -21.01
CA PRO A 112 -10.49 -21.68 -21.86
C PRO A 112 -11.12 -21.30 -23.20
N GLN A 113 -11.88 -20.20 -23.25
CA GLN A 113 -12.58 -19.74 -24.46
C GLN A 113 -11.62 -19.36 -25.60
N SER A 114 -10.45 -18.81 -25.26
CA SER A 114 -9.43 -18.38 -26.22
C SER A 114 -8.17 -19.25 -26.18
N ASP A 115 -8.19 -20.35 -25.42
CA ASP A 115 -7.03 -21.21 -25.13
C ASP A 115 -5.76 -20.41 -24.75
N THR A 116 -5.95 -19.32 -24.00
CA THR A 116 -4.87 -18.38 -23.68
C THR A 116 -4.39 -18.61 -22.26
N TYR A 117 -3.13 -18.99 -22.12
CA TYR A 117 -2.43 -18.99 -20.83
C TYR A 117 -1.78 -17.64 -20.60
N ILE A 118 -2.07 -17.05 -19.44
CA ILE A 118 -1.55 -15.76 -19.01
C ILE A 118 -0.50 -16.05 -17.94
N GLU A 119 0.76 -15.74 -18.26
CA GLU A 119 1.86 -15.89 -17.32
C GLU A 119 1.75 -14.88 -16.17
N LYS A 120 2.27 -15.30 -15.02
CA LYS A 120 2.47 -14.41 -13.88
C LYS A 120 3.51 -13.37 -14.27
N ASP A 121 3.15 -12.11 -14.16
CA ASP A 121 4.06 -10.98 -14.33
C ASP A 121 3.86 -10.02 -13.17
N SER A 122 4.95 -9.54 -12.57
CA SER A 122 4.86 -8.72 -11.38
C SER A 122 6.11 -7.88 -11.16
N SER A 123 5.91 -6.65 -10.69
CA SER A 123 6.98 -5.79 -10.18
C SER A 123 6.83 -5.65 -8.68
N ILE A 124 7.93 -5.86 -7.95
CA ILE A 124 7.98 -5.75 -6.49
C ILE A 124 8.52 -4.37 -6.12
N ASN A 125 7.88 -3.77 -5.13
CA ASN A 125 8.29 -2.56 -4.46
C ASN A 125 9.13 -2.90 -3.24
N GLU A 126 10.43 -2.66 -3.32
CA GLU A 126 11.38 -2.98 -2.24
C GLU A 126 11.04 -2.24 -0.93
N GLU A 127 10.47 -1.05 -1.00
CA GLU A 127 10.14 -0.26 0.20
C GLU A 127 8.87 -0.78 0.87
N VAL A 128 7.84 -1.14 0.10
CA VAL A 128 6.64 -1.80 0.68
C VAL A 128 6.99 -3.18 1.23
N GLU A 129 7.89 -3.92 0.56
CA GLU A 129 8.38 -5.20 1.07
C GLU A 129 9.08 -5.04 2.42
N ARG A 130 9.99 -4.05 2.54
CA ARG A 130 10.60 -3.68 3.83
C ARG A 130 9.55 -3.36 4.89
N LEU A 131 8.57 -2.51 4.58
CA LEU A 131 7.52 -2.12 5.53
C LEU A 131 6.71 -3.33 6.02
N ARG A 132 6.53 -4.37 5.19
CA ARG A 132 5.89 -5.63 5.62
C ARG A 132 6.77 -6.43 6.56
N HIS A 133 8.07 -6.52 6.28
CA HIS A 133 9.01 -7.15 7.21
C HIS A 133 9.05 -6.39 8.55
N SER A 134 9.07 -5.05 8.50
CA SER A 134 8.97 -4.16 9.66
C SER A 134 7.72 -4.47 10.49
N ALA A 135 6.55 -4.56 9.85
CA ALA A 135 5.30 -4.91 10.52
C ALA A 135 5.37 -6.26 11.25
N THR A 136 5.87 -7.31 10.59
CA THR A 136 6.01 -8.63 11.23
C THR A 136 7.04 -8.63 12.35
N ASN A 137 8.15 -7.90 12.20
CA ASN A 137 9.18 -7.75 13.22
C ASN A 137 8.61 -7.04 14.46
N SER A 138 8.00 -5.87 14.27
CA SER A 138 7.39 -5.07 15.34
C SER A 138 6.34 -5.86 16.12
N LEU A 139 5.49 -6.64 15.46
CA LEU A 139 4.50 -7.51 16.15
C LEU A 139 5.13 -8.59 17.05
N LEU A 140 6.35 -9.02 16.74
CA LEU A 140 7.07 -10.04 17.50
C LEU A 140 7.92 -9.44 18.63
N THR A 141 8.41 -8.21 18.47
CA THR A 141 9.37 -7.57 19.39
C THR A 141 8.76 -6.48 20.27
N ARG A 142 7.59 -5.93 19.91
CA ARG A 142 6.92 -4.82 20.60
C ARG A 142 5.45 -5.11 20.86
N ARG A 143 4.85 -4.38 21.83
CA ARG A 143 3.41 -4.41 22.08
C ARG A 143 2.68 -3.14 21.62
N ASP A 144 3.38 -2.02 21.51
CA ASP A 144 2.82 -0.74 21.06
C ASP A 144 2.78 -0.62 19.53
N VAL A 145 2.16 -1.62 18.90
CA VAL A 145 2.12 -1.76 17.43
C VAL A 145 0.73 -1.49 16.89
N ILE A 146 0.64 -0.58 15.93
CA ILE A 146 -0.53 -0.42 15.06
C ILE A 146 -0.09 -0.84 13.66
N VAL A 147 -0.78 -1.82 13.08
CA VAL A 147 -0.56 -2.16 11.67
C VAL A 147 -1.74 -1.68 10.86
N VAL A 148 -1.50 -0.75 9.93
CA VAL A 148 -2.48 -0.35 8.93
C VAL A 148 -2.31 -1.24 7.70
N ALA A 149 -3.35 -1.98 7.35
CA ALA A 149 -3.28 -3.01 6.34
C ALA A 149 -4.42 -2.92 5.31
N SER A 150 -4.15 -3.40 4.10
CA SER A 150 -5.21 -3.78 3.17
C SER A 150 -5.65 -5.22 3.42
N VAL A 151 -6.54 -5.75 2.58
CA VAL A 151 -6.85 -7.20 2.56
C VAL A 151 -5.62 -8.09 2.41
N SER A 152 -4.43 -7.55 2.09
CA SER A 152 -3.19 -8.34 2.13
C SER A 152 -2.92 -9.02 3.47
N CYS A 153 -3.48 -8.54 4.59
CA CYS A 153 -3.30 -9.18 5.91
C CYS A 153 -3.99 -10.55 6.04
N ILE A 154 -4.90 -10.92 5.12
CA ILE A 154 -5.57 -12.23 5.10
C ILE A 154 -4.94 -13.20 4.09
N TYR A 155 -3.91 -12.77 3.36
CA TYR A 155 -3.17 -13.63 2.44
C TYR A 155 -2.08 -14.41 3.18
N GLY A 156 -1.70 -15.56 2.60
CA GLY A 156 -0.68 -16.43 3.14
C GLY A 156 0.63 -15.70 3.43
N LEU A 157 1.19 -15.99 4.59
CA LEU A 157 2.53 -15.63 5.03
C LEU A 157 3.16 -16.89 5.65
N GLY A 158 4.49 -16.98 5.69
CA GLY A 158 5.14 -18.09 6.36
C GLY A 158 4.80 -18.13 7.85
N THR A 159 5.00 -19.31 8.45
CA THR A 159 4.54 -19.56 9.80
C THR A 159 5.26 -18.63 10.80
N PRO A 160 4.52 -17.93 11.70
CA PRO A 160 5.16 -17.04 12.67
C PRO A 160 6.19 -17.76 13.54
N GLN A 161 5.92 -19.02 13.89
CA GLN A 161 6.83 -19.83 14.69
C GLN A 161 8.15 -20.08 13.96
N GLU A 162 8.15 -20.44 12.67
CA GLU A 162 9.40 -20.62 11.94
C GLU A 162 10.16 -19.32 11.75
N TYR A 163 9.45 -18.22 11.54
CA TYR A 163 10.07 -16.91 11.41
C TYR A 163 10.84 -16.53 12.68
N VAL A 164 10.27 -16.86 13.86
CA VAL A 164 10.94 -16.69 15.16
C VAL A 164 12.04 -17.73 15.38
N ASP A 165 11.78 -19.02 15.15
CA ASP A 165 12.74 -20.10 15.44
C ASP A 165 14.03 -19.97 14.62
N ARG A 166 13.94 -19.33 13.45
CA ARG A 166 15.09 -19.07 12.58
C ARG A 166 15.81 -17.76 12.87
N MET A 167 15.32 -16.92 13.78
CA MET A 167 16.00 -15.67 14.07
C MET A 167 17.42 -15.93 14.60
N VAL A 168 18.36 -15.06 14.24
CA VAL A 168 19.71 -15.06 14.82
C VAL A 168 19.73 -14.08 15.98
N SER A 169 19.77 -14.61 17.20
CA SER A 169 20.04 -13.82 18.40
C SER A 169 21.51 -13.45 18.42
N LEU A 170 21.79 -12.18 18.74
CA LEU A 170 23.13 -11.64 18.89
C LEU A 170 23.20 -10.96 20.25
N LYS A 171 24.16 -11.34 21.08
CA LYS A 171 24.34 -10.74 22.41
C LYS A 171 25.80 -10.44 22.69
N VAL A 172 26.07 -9.27 23.27
CA VAL A 172 27.41 -8.91 23.71
C VAL A 172 27.89 -9.90 24.79
N GLY A 173 29.09 -10.44 24.61
CA GLY A 173 29.70 -11.50 25.43
C GLY A 173 29.30 -12.93 25.05
N GLU A 174 28.56 -13.12 23.94
CA GLU A 174 28.25 -14.45 23.42
C GLU A 174 29.46 -15.06 22.70
N GLU A 175 29.83 -16.29 23.08
CA GLU A 175 30.84 -17.07 22.37
C GLU A 175 30.23 -17.73 21.12
N VAL A 176 30.62 -17.27 19.93
CA VAL A 176 30.21 -17.80 18.63
C VAL A 176 31.35 -17.71 17.61
N ASP A 177 31.61 -18.81 16.90
CA ASP A 177 32.58 -18.81 15.79
C ASP A 177 32.07 -17.92 14.64
N ARG A 178 32.98 -17.09 14.10
CA ARG A 178 32.64 -16.13 13.04
C ARG A 178 32.05 -16.82 11.82
N ASP A 179 32.68 -17.89 11.34
CA ASP A 179 32.25 -18.59 10.12
C ASP A 179 30.91 -19.31 10.34
N GLN A 180 30.64 -19.81 11.54
CA GLN A 180 29.35 -20.34 11.94
C GLN A 180 28.27 -19.25 11.89
N LEU A 181 28.55 -18.05 12.38
CA LEU A 181 27.60 -16.94 12.32
C LEU A 181 27.28 -16.54 10.87
N LEU A 182 28.28 -16.48 9.99
CA LEU A 182 28.07 -16.21 8.56
C LEU A 182 27.19 -17.27 7.89
N ARG A 183 27.40 -18.56 8.21
CA ARG A 183 26.54 -19.65 7.69
C ARG A 183 25.09 -19.47 8.14
N ARG A 184 24.87 -19.10 9.41
CA ARG A 184 23.52 -18.83 9.92
C ARG A 184 22.83 -17.71 9.15
N PHE A 185 23.54 -16.63 8.79
CA PHE A 185 22.97 -15.56 7.96
C PHE A 185 22.56 -16.03 6.56
N VAL A 186 23.38 -16.89 5.94
CA VAL A 186 23.02 -17.51 4.65
C VAL A 186 21.79 -18.42 4.79
N ASP A 187 21.71 -19.21 5.87
CA ASP A 187 20.57 -20.10 6.13
C ASP A 187 19.25 -19.35 6.28
N ILE A 188 19.30 -18.10 6.77
CA ILE A 188 18.16 -17.20 6.90
C ILE A 188 18.00 -16.24 5.70
N GLN A 189 18.58 -16.61 4.55
CA GLN A 189 18.45 -15.98 3.22
C GLN A 189 19.16 -14.65 3.02
N TYR A 190 20.15 -14.30 3.85
CA TYR A 190 21.00 -13.14 3.55
C TYR A 190 22.11 -13.51 2.57
N THR A 191 22.46 -12.57 1.71
CA THR A 191 23.52 -12.77 0.71
C THR A 191 24.79 -12.05 1.12
N ARG A 192 25.95 -12.72 1.02
CA ARG A 192 27.23 -12.05 1.23
C ARG A 192 27.54 -11.12 0.06
N ASN A 193 27.73 -9.83 0.32
CA ASN A 193 28.13 -8.85 -0.68
C ASN A 193 29.07 -7.79 -0.09
N ASP A 194 30.37 -7.98 -0.33
CA ASP A 194 31.41 -7.10 0.21
C ASP A 194 31.53 -5.78 -0.59
N VAL A 195 30.94 -5.70 -1.80
CA VAL A 195 31.04 -4.54 -2.71
C VAL A 195 29.84 -3.61 -2.56
N ALA A 196 28.63 -4.14 -2.72
CA ALA A 196 27.39 -3.38 -2.63
C ALA A 196 26.65 -3.77 -1.35
N PHE A 197 26.64 -2.86 -0.37
CA PHE A 197 25.99 -3.10 0.91
C PHE A 197 24.54 -2.60 0.87
N THR A 198 23.64 -3.50 0.50
CA THR A 198 22.19 -3.25 0.37
C THR A 198 21.41 -4.11 1.36
N ARG A 199 20.11 -3.83 1.54
CA ARG A 199 19.23 -4.63 2.40
C ARG A 199 19.27 -6.12 2.00
N GLY A 200 19.18 -7.00 2.99
CA GLY A 200 19.26 -8.45 2.78
C GLY A 200 20.69 -8.95 2.51
N THR A 201 21.70 -8.10 2.69
CA THR A 201 23.11 -8.50 2.53
C THR A 201 23.90 -8.36 3.82
N PHE A 202 25.01 -9.09 3.89
CA PHE A 202 26.04 -8.88 4.91
C PHE A 202 27.42 -8.81 4.25
N ARG A 203 28.36 -8.14 4.92
CA ARG A 203 29.76 -8.03 4.51
C ARG A 203 30.70 -8.24 5.68
N VAL A 204 31.93 -8.63 5.37
CA VAL A 204 32.94 -8.96 6.39
C VAL A 204 34.22 -8.16 6.16
N ARG A 205 34.70 -7.49 7.19
CA ARG A 205 35.96 -6.72 7.19
C ARG A 205 36.78 -7.08 8.42
N GLY A 206 37.67 -8.06 8.27
CA GLY A 206 38.45 -8.59 9.39
C GLY A 206 37.53 -9.23 10.43
N ASP A 207 37.53 -8.70 11.64
CA ASP A 207 36.72 -9.19 12.76
C ASP A 207 35.38 -8.44 12.91
N THR A 208 35.08 -7.54 11.97
CA THR A 208 33.81 -6.82 11.90
C THR A 208 32.89 -7.45 10.86
N ILE A 209 31.69 -7.82 11.28
CA ILE A 209 30.60 -8.22 10.39
C ILE A 209 29.58 -7.09 10.36
N GLU A 210 29.15 -6.68 9.17
CA GLU A 210 28.03 -5.76 9.02
C GLU A 210 26.91 -6.46 8.27
N ILE A 211 25.71 -6.43 8.82
CA ILE A 211 24.50 -7.01 8.24
C ILE A 211 23.47 -5.90 8.05
N PHE A 212 22.76 -5.91 6.92
CA PHE A 212 21.69 -4.96 6.65
C PHE A 212 20.34 -5.69 6.66
N PRO A 213 19.61 -5.67 7.79
CA PRO A 213 18.32 -6.33 7.92
C PRO A 213 17.31 -5.85 6.86
N VAL A 214 16.46 -6.76 6.38
CA VAL A 214 15.48 -6.44 5.31
C VAL A 214 14.34 -5.52 5.77
N TYR A 215 14.13 -5.36 7.08
CA TYR A 215 13.09 -4.52 7.69
C TYR A 215 13.61 -3.15 8.15
N GLU A 216 14.91 -3.02 8.38
CA GLU A 216 15.52 -1.82 8.95
C GLU A 216 15.94 -0.81 7.87
N GLU A 217 16.05 0.45 8.27
CA GLU A 217 16.77 1.47 7.49
C GLU A 217 18.26 1.50 7.86
N LEU A 218 18.59 1.05 9.07
CA LEU A 218 19.93 1.04 9.62
C LEU A 218 20.54 -0.36 9.51
N ALA A 219 21.87 -0.41 9.41
CA ALA A 219 22.62 -1.65 9.43
C ALA A 219 23.09 -1.96 10.85
N VAL A 220 23.37 -3.23 11.11
CA VAL A 220 23.94 -3.71 12.37
C VAL A 220 25.40 -4.07 12.13
N ARG A 221 26.29 -3.54 12.96
CA ARG A 221 27.69 -3.95 13.06
C ARG A 221 27.89 -4.83 14.28
N ILE A 222 28.57 -5.94 14.04
CA ILE A 222 28.93 -6.96 15.00
C ILE A 222 30.45 -7.00 15.04
N GLU A 223 31.04 -6.56 16.14
CA GLU A 223 32.47 -6.57 16.35
C GLU A 223 32.84 -7.81 17.16
N MET A 224 33.72 -8.64 16.60
CA MET A 224 34.16 -9.89 17.19
C MET A 224 35.57 -9.73 17.77
N PHE A 225 35.85 -10.42 18.87
CA PHE A 225 37.21 -10.63 19.38
C PHE A 225 37.47 -12.13 19.49
N GLY A 226 38.13 -12.69 18.46
CA GLY A 226 38.21 -14.15 18.32
C GLY A 226 36.82 -14.74 18.08
N ASP A 227 36.35 -15.56 19.03
CA ASP A 227 35.04 -16.23 18.99
C ASP A 227 34.04 -15.57 19.95
N GLU A 228 34.24 -14.31 20.36
CA GLU A 228 33.32 -13.58 21.26
C GLU A 228 32.78 -12.32 20.59
N ILE A 229 31.48 -12.02 20.75
CA ILE A 229 30.90 -10.73 20.34
C ILE A 229 31.28 -9.66 21.36
N GLU A 230 32.16 -8.73 20.99
CA GLU A 230 32.65 -7.65 21.86
C GLU A 230 31.69 -6.45 21.87
N ALA A 231 31.13 -6.09 20.72
CA ALA A 231 30.21 -4.95 20.60
C ALA A 231 29.16 -5.16 19.51
N LEU A 232 27.96 -4.62 19.75
CA LEU A 232 26.89 -4.50 18.78
C LEU A 232 26.54 -3.02 18.63
N SER A 233 26.50 -2.54 17.39
CA SER A 233 26.12 -1.16 17.10
C SER A 233 25.19 -1.09 15.90
N THR A 234 24.22 -0.18 15.97
CA THR A 234 23.36 0.17 14.85
C THR A 234 23.94 1.40 14.15
N LEU A 235 24.06 1.36 12.82
CA LEU A 235 24.75 2.40 12.04
C LEU A 235 24.03 2.77 10.75
N HIS A 236 24.29 3.96 10.26
CA HIS A 236 23.79 4.41 8.97
C HIS A 236 24.56 3.73 7.82
N PRO A 237 23.89 2.98 6.90
CA PRO A 237 24.56 2.08 5.95
C PRO A 237 25.49 2.79 4.95
N LEU A 238 25.21 4.07 4.65
CA LEU A 238 26.02 4.89 3.72
C LEU A 238 27.19 5.60 4.41
N THR A 239 26.95 6.35 5.49
CA THR A 239 27.97 7.17 6.17
C THR A 239 28.83 6.35 7.13
N GLY A 240 28.33 5.21 7.62
CA GLY A 240 28.99 4.41 8.66
C GLY A 240 28.90 5.01 10.06
N GLU A 241 28.13 6.09 10.23
CA GLU A 241 27.91 6.74 11.53
C GLU A 241 27.16 5.80 12.48
N VAL A 242 27.68 5.64 13.70
CA VAL A 242 27.04 4.85 14.75
C VAL A 242 25.91 5.66 15.36
N ILE A 243 24.71 5.08 15.35
CA ILE A 243 23.47 5.70 15.85
C ILE A 243 23.19 5.23 17.28
N SER A 244 23.39 3.95 17.57
CA SER A 244 23.22 3.38 18.90
C SER A 244 24.18 2.21 19.16
N GLU A 245 24.44 1.96 20.44
CA GLU A 245 25.11 0.76 20.93
C GLU A 245 24.09 -0.13 21.63
N ASP A 246 24.06 -1.40 21.23
CA ASP A 246 23.03 -2.35 21.64
C ASP A 246 23.66 -3.49 22.45
N ARG A 247 22.92 -4.04 23.43
CA ARG A 247 23.40 -5.20 24.22
C ARG A 247 22.96 -6.54 23.64
N GLU A 248 21.80 -6.53 23.00
CA GLU A 248 21.16 -7.71 22.44
C GLU A 248 20.32 -7.28 21.23
N LEU A 249 20.41 -8.01 20.13
CA LEU A 249 19.69 -7.76 18.89
C LEU A 249 19.22 -9.08 18.28
N TYR A 250 18.12 -9.03 17.52
CA TYR A 250 17.60 -10.18 16.79
C TYR A 250 17.62 -9.89 15.29
N VAL A 251 18.29 -10.73 14.52
CA VAL A 251 18.25 -10.68 13.05
C VAL A 251 17.24 -11.70 12.55
N PHE A 252 16.07 -11.21 12.12
CA PHE A 252 15.05 -12.04 11.49
C PHE A 252 15.39 -12.42 10.04
N PRO A 253 14.80 -13.53 9.52
CA PRO A 253 15.03 -13.99 8.16
C PRO A 253 14.72 -12.94 7.07
N ALA A 254 15.48 -12.98 5.99
CA ALA A 254 15.34 -12.05 4.85
C ALA A 254 14.12 -12.36 3.96
N SER A 255 13.35 -13.39 4.28
CA SER A 255 12.13 -13.79 3.56
C SER A 255 11.09 -14.30 4.56
N HIS A 256 9.80 -14.10 4.26
CA HIS A 256 8.73 -14.72 5.04
C HIS A 256 8.60 -16.22 4.78
N TYR A 257 9.13 -16.74 3.66
CA TYR A 257 8.98 -18.14 3.24
C TYR A 257 10.30 -18.93 3.37
N VAL A 258 10.85 -19.00 4.57
CA VAL A 258 12.12 -19.72 4.81
C VAL A 258 11.84 -21.13 5.32
N ALA A 259 12.05 -22.12 4.44
CA ALA A 259 12.03 -23.53 4.78
C ALA A 259 13.45 -24.10 4.86
N GLY A 260 13.71 -24.96 5.85
CA GLY A 260 15.01 -25.62 6.00
C GLY A 260 15.18 -26.80 5.04
N PRO A 261 16.41 -27.32 4.86
CA PRO A 261 16.69 -28.42 3.93
C PRO A 261 15.81 -29.67 4.16
N GLU A 262 15.64 -30.08 5.41
CA GLU A 262 14.81 -31.25 5.77
C GLU A 262 13.33 -31.04 5.41
N ARG A 263 12.80 -29.84 5.66
CA ARG A 263 11.41 -29.48 5.36
C ARG A 263 11.18 -29.38 3.86
N MET A 264 12.14 -28.82 3.12
CA MET A 264 12.11 -28.77 1.66
C MET A 264 12.12 -30.18 1.05
N GLU A 265 12.95 -31.09 1.58
CA GLU A 265 12.97 -32.48 1.10
C GLU A 265 11.63 -33.19 1.35
N LYS A 266 11.03 -32.97 2.54
CA LYS A 266 9.68 -33.48 2.84
C LYS A 266 8.63 -32.92 1.89
N ALA A 267 8.65 -31.62 1.63
CA ALA A 267 7.73 -30.96 0.70
C ALA A 267 7.86 -31.53 -0.72
N VAL A 268 9.10 -31.69 -1.22
CA VAL A 268 9.39 -32.29 -2.53
C VAL A 268 8.79 -33.69 -2.66
N ARG A 269 8.93 -34.55 -1.63
CA ARG A 269 8.32 -35.89 -1.63
C ARG A 269 6.79 -35.83 -1.65
N GLY A 270 6.19 -34.87 -0.93
CA GLY A 270 4.75 -34.64 -0.94
C GLY A 270 4.21 -34.23 -2.31
N ILE A 271 4.93 -33.32 -2.98
CA ILE A 271 4.60 -32.85 -4.34
C ILE A 271 4.71 -34.00 -5.36
N GLU A 272 5.74 -34.84 -5.28
CA GLU A 272 5.90 -36.00 -6.16
C GLU A 272 4.78 -37.03 -6.00
N ALA A 273 4.35 -37.26 -4.76
CA ALA A 273 3.22 -38.14 -4.46
C ALA A 273 1.91 -37.60 -5.04
N GLU A 274 1.60 -36.32 -4.80
CA GLU A 274 0.39 -35.67 -5.34
C GLU A 274 0.41 -35.63 -6.87
N LEU A 275 1.56 -35.34 -7.48
CA LEU A 275 1.71 -35.37 -8.93
C LEU A 275 1.39 -36.76 -9.50
N THR A 276 1.92 -37.81 -8.89
CA THR A 276 1.68 -39.19 -9.33
C THR A 276 0.20 -39.55 -9.29
N GLU A 277 -0.49 -39.21 -8.20
CA GLU A 277 -1.93 -39.42 -8.05
C GLU A 277 -2.74 -38.62 -9.09
N ARG A 278 -2.44 -37.33 -9.23
CA ARG A 278 -3.18 -36.44 -10.14
C ARG A 278 -3.01 -36.82 -11.60
N LEU A 279 -1.81 -37.26 -12.00
CA LEU A 279 -1.57 -37.73 -13.37
C LEU A 279 -2.40 -38.98 -13.68
N ALA A 280 -2.44 -39.96 -12.77
CA ALA A 280 -3.25 -41.17 -12.95
C ALA A 280 -4.75 -40.84 -13.07
N GLU A 281 -5.24 -39.86 -12.32
CA GLU A 281 -6.62 -39.37 -12.41
C GLU A 281 -6.93 -38.75 -13.78
N LEU A 282 -6.07 -37.83 -14.25
CA LEU A 282 -6.23 -37.16 -15.54
C LEU A 282 -6.15 -38.14 -16.72
N GLU A 283 -5.18 -39.05 -16.70
CA GLU A 283 -5.02 -40.09 -17.73
C GLU A 283 -6.24 -41.01 -17.79
N LYS A 284 -6.79 -41.41 -16.64
CA LYS A 284 -8.03 -42.21 -16.56
C LYS A 284 -9.25 -41.46 -17.09
N GLN A 285 -9.29 -40.13 -16.95
CA GLN A 285 -10.35 -39.27 -17.51
C GLN A 285 -10.16 -38.97 -19.00
N GLY A 286 -9.08 -39.45 -19.64
CA GLY A 286 -8.74 -39.15 -21.03
C GLY A 286 -8.16 -37.75 -21.26
N LYS A 287 -7.80 -37.04 -20.19
CA LYS A 287 -7.21 -35.68 -20.21
C LYS A 287 -5.70 -35.73 -20.40
N MET A 288 -5.26 -36.27 -21.54
CA MET A 288 -3.85 -36.53 -21.82
C MET A 288 -3.02 -35.25 -21.98
N LEU A 289 -3.61 -34.18 -22.52
CA LEU A 289 -2.93 -32.90 -22.70
C LEU A 289 -2.65 -32.24 -21.34
N GLU A 290 -3.65 -32.22 -20.47
CA GLU A 290 -3.56 -31.69 -19.11
C GLU A 290 -2.55 -32.49 -18.28
N ALA A 291 -2.57 -33.83 -18.39
CA ALA A 291 -1.60 -34.69 -17.72
C ALA A 291 -0.16 -34.39 -18.19
N GLN A 292 0.06 -34.31 -19.50
CA GLN A 292 1.38 -33.99 -20.05
C GLN A 292 1.87 -32.60 -19.60
N ARG A 293 1.00 -31.59 -19.66
CA ARG A 293 1.28 -30.22 -19.22
C ARG A 293 1.67 -30.17 -17.74
N LEU A 294 0.88 -30.81 -16.89
CA LEU A 294 1.10 -30.85 -15.44
C LEU A 294 2.42 -31.55 -15.10
N ARG A 295 2.69 -32.69 -15.76
CA ARG A 295 3.93 -33.46 -15.60
C ARG A 295 5.15 -32.62 -15.93
N MET A 296 5.15 -31.95 -17.09
CA MET A 296 6.29 -31.14 -17.53
C MET A 296 6.56 -29.98 -16.56
N ARG A 297 5.53 -29.21 -16.19
CA ARG A 297 5.70 -28.05 -15.30
C ARG A 297 6.16 -28.46 -13.90
N THR A 298 5.48 -29.43 -13.29
CA THR A 298 5.78 -29.83 -11.92
C THR A 298 7.17 -30.48 -11.80
N THR A 299 7.58 -31.26 -12.80
CA THR A 299 8.93 -31.87 -12.81
C THR A 299 10.02 -30.80 -12.90
N TYR A 300 9.82 -29.78 -13.75
CA TYR A 300 10.74 -28.65 -13.82
C TYR A 300 10.83 -27.89 -12.49
N ASP A 301 9.69 -27.59 -11.87
CA ASP A 301 9.65 -26.92 -10.56
C ASP A 301 10.37 -27.76 -9.49
N LEU A 302 10.18 -29.08 -9.47
CA LEU A 302 10.87 -30.00 -8.55
C LEU A 302 12.39 -30.05 -8.76
N GLU A 303 12.87 -30.01 -10.00
CA GLU A 303 14.30 -29.93 -10.31
C GLU A 303 14.89 -28.62 -9.80
N MET A 304 14.19 -27.51 -10.01
CA MET A 304 14.61 -26.18 -9.53
C MET A 304 14.65 -26.12 -8.00
N MET A 305 13.64 -26.66 -7.31
CA MET A 305 13.63 -26.74 -5.84
C MET A 305 14.82 -27.56 -5.30
N ARG A 306 15.19 -28.67 -5.96
CA ARG A 306 16.32 -29.51 -5.53
C ARG A 306 17.69 -28.87 -5.75
N GLN A 307 17.87 -28.17 -6.87
CA GLN A 307 19.17 -27.62 -7.26
C GLN A 307 19.42 -26.23 -6.66
N ILE A 308 18.39 -25.40 -6.62
CA ILE A 308 18.49 -23.97 -6.25
C ILE A 308 17.81 -23.68 -4.90
N GLY A 309 16.96 -24.59 -4.40
CA GLY A 309 16.18 -24.36 -3.18
C GLY A 309 14.92 -23.52 -3.41
N SER A 310 14.64 -23.11 -4.65
CA SER A 310 13.48 -22.28 -5.00
C SER A 310 13.07 -22.47 -6.48
N CYS A 311 11.85 -22.07 -6.84
CA CYS A 311 11.34 -22.08 -8.22
C CYS A 311 10.40 -20.88 -8.47
N SER A 312 10.09 -20.61 -9.73
CA SER A 312 9.08 -19.58 -10.05
C SER A 312 7.69 -20.05 -9.63
N GLY A 313 6.96 -19.19 -8.91
CA GLY A 313 5.63 -19.55 -8.40
C GLY A 313 5.66 -20.57 -7.25
N ILE A 314 6.75 -20.60 -6.48
CA ILE A 314 6.96 -21.51 -5.34
C ILE A 314 5.80 -21.50 -4.34
N GLU A 315 5.09 -20.37 -4.22
CA GLU A 315 3.94 -20.20 -3.34
C GLU A 315 2.80 -21.19 -3.63
N ASN A 316 2.69 -21.69 -4.86
CA ASN A 316 1.69 -22.71 -5.23
C ASN A 316 1.91 -24.06 -4.53
N TYR A 317 3.08 -24.27 -3.94
CA TYR A 317 3.43 -25.46 -3.17
C TYR A 317 3.43 -25.20 -1.66
N SER A 318 2.94 -24.04 -1.21
CA SER A 318 2.94 -23.64 0.20
C SER A 318 2.26 -24.65 1.14
N LEU A 319 1.25 -25.41 0.70
CA LEU A 319 0.69 -26.50 1.51
C LEU A 319 1.75 -27.54 1.89
N HIS A 320 2.54 -27.98 0.92
CA HIS A 320 3.59 -28.99 1.12
C HIS A 320 4.74 -28.43 1.94
N MET A 321 5.09 -27.16 1.69
CA MET A 321 6.13 -26.46 2.45
C MET A 321 5.72 -26.29 3.90
N ASP A 322 4.47 -25.90 4.16
CA ASP A 322 3.96 -25.72 5.51
C ASP A 322 3.59 -27.04 6.21
N ASP A 323 3.72 -28.19 5.53
CA ASP A 323 3.29 -29.51 6.03
C ASP A 323 1.83 -29.48 6.54
N ARG A 324 0.98 -28.78 5.78
CA ARG A 324 -0.43 -28.55 6.11
C ARG A 324 -1.32 -29.63 5.53
N GLU A 325 -2.43 -29.91 6.21
CA GLU A 325 -3.50 -30.74 5.65
C GLU A 325 -4.24 -30.00 4.52
N ARG A 326 -4.72 -30.74 3.51
CA ARG A 326 -5.52 -30.19 2.41
C ARG A 326 -6.78 -29.50 2.93
N GLY A 327 -7.07 -28.32 2.39
CA GLY A 327 -8.20 -27.50 2.79
C GLY A 327 -7.93 -26.62 4.01
N SER A 328 -6.84 -26.84 4.76
CA SER A 328 -6.50 -26.03 5.92
C SER A 328 -6.21 -24.58 5.53
N ALA A 329 -6.48 -23.68 6.47
CA ALA A 329 -6.20 -22.26 6.31
C ALA A 329 -4.68 -22.00 6.36
N PRO A 330 -4.14 -21.11 5.51
CA PRO A 330 -2.77 -20.65 5.66
C PRO A 330 -2.59 -19.77 6.89
N ASN A 331 -1.34 -19.59 7.31
CA ASN A 331 -1.01 -18.55 8.28
C ASN A 331 -1.01 -17.20 7.59
N THR A 332 -1.41 -16.15 8.30
CA THR A 332 -1.46 -14.79 7.77
C THR A 332 -0.85 -13.79 8.75
N LEU A 333 -0.88 -12.50 8.42
CA LEU A 333 -0.45 -11.46 9.35
C LEU A 333 -1.21 -11.52 10.68
N ILE A 334 -2.48 -11.94 10.67
CA ILE A 334 -3.31 -12.03 11.89
C ILE A 334 -2.71 -13.01 12.90
N ASP A 335 -2.04 -14.08 12.42
CA ASP A 335 -1.39 -15.05 13.29
C ASP A 335 -0.12 -14.51 14.00
N TYR A 336 0.42 -13.36 13.57
CA TYR A 336 1.54 -12.67 14.23
C TYR A 336 1.08 -11.79 15.40
N PHE A 337 -0.20 -11.42 15.45
CA PHE A 337 -0.75 -10.61 16.53
C PHE A 337 -0.88 -11.40 17.84
N PRO A 338 -0.69 -10.75 19.00
CA PRO A 338 -0.99 -11.36 20.30
C PRO A 338 -2.49 -11.57 20.53
N GLU A 339 -2.81 -12.58 21.36
CA GLU A 339 -4.07 -12.80 22.08
C GLU A 339 -5.16 -11.75 21.88
N ASP A 340 -4.84 -10.64 22.53
CA ASP A 340 -5.67 -9.53 22.91
C ASP A 340 -5.58 -8.37 21.92
N PHE A 341 -5.17 -8.55 20.68
CA PHE A 341 -5.18 -7.44 19.72
C PHE A 341 -6.61 -6.91 19.47
N LEU A 342 -6.71 -5.65 19.05
CA LEU A 342 -7.95 -5.01 18.61
C LEU A 342 -7.99 -4.98 17.08
N LEU A 343 -9.14 -5.30 16.49
CA LEU A 343 -9.37 -5.10 15.06
C LEU A 343 -10.21 -3.83 14.84
N VAL A 344 -9.76 -2.97 13.95
CA VAL A 344 -10.52 -1.82 13.45
C VAL A 344 -10.71 -2.00 11.96
N ILE A 345 -11.95 -1.97 11.48
CA ILE A 345 -12.27 -2.05 10.05
C ILE A 345 -12.79 -0.68 9.62
N ASP A 346 -11.99 0.04 8.86
CA ASP A 346 -12.38 1.32 8.27
C ASP A 346 -13.19 1.13 6.99
N GLU A 347 -14.10 2.07 6.73
CA GLU A 347 -15.12 2.00 5.68
C GLU A 347 -15.75 0.60 5.60
N SER A 348 -16.22 0.10 6.75
CA SER A 348 -16.57 -1.32 6.95
C SER A 348 -17.56 -1.88 5.93
N HIS A 349 -18.47 -1.02 5.45
CA HIS A 349 -19.48 -1.38 4.47
C HIS A 349 -18.89 -1.77 3.09
N VAL A 350 -17.64 -1.40 2.81
CA VAL A 350 -16.85 -1.86 1.65
C VAL A 350 -15.89 -2.97 2.06
N THR A 351 -15.15 -2.76 3.16
CA THR A 351 -14.05 -3.65 3.57
C THR A 351 -14.56 -5.05 3.96
N VAL A 352 -15.70 -5.15 4.66
CA VAL A 352 -16.28 -6.45 5.06
C VAL A 352 -16.66 -7.31 3.84
N PRO A 353 -17.47 -6.83 2.86
CA PRO A 353 -17.72 -7.58 1.63
C PRO A 353 -16.44 -7.93 0.86
N GLN A 354 -15.46 -7.02 0.82
CA GLN A 354 -14.20 -7.26 0.14
C GLN A 354 -13.43 -8.44 0.73
N ILE A 355 -13.31 -8.52 2.06
CA ILE A 355 -12.67 -9.65 2.76
C ILE A 355 -13.36 -10.96 2.37
N GLY A 356 -14.69 -11.00 2.42
CA GLY A 356 -15.46 -12.20 2.06
C GLY A 356 -15.31 -12.63 0.59
N ALA A 357 -15.03 -11.69 -0.32
CA ALA A 357 -14.91 -11.96 -1.75
C ALA A 357 -13.52 -12.46 -2.20
N MET A 358 -12.46 -12.18 -1.43
CA MET A 358 -11.07 -12.47 -1.85
C MET A 358 -10.84 -13.96 -2.14
N TYR A 359 -11.36 -14.86 -1.28
CA TYR A 359 -11.23 -16.30 -1.47
C TYR A 359 -11.93 -16.80 -2.73
N GLU A 360 -13.17 -16.37 -2.97
CA GLU A 360 -13.93 -16.86 -4.14
C GLU A 360 -13.30 -16.43 -5.46
N GLY A 361 -12.78 -15.20 -5.53
CA GLY A 361 -12.04 -14.72 -6.70
C GLY A 361 -10.76 -15.53 -6.96
N ASP A 362 -9.97 -15.79 -5.92
CA ASP A 362 -8.74 -16.56 -6.02
C ASP A 362 -9.00 -18.03 -6.39
N ALA A 363 -9.94 -18.68 -5.69
CA ALA A 363 -10.28 -20.08 -5.88
C ALA A 363 -10.90 -20.34 -7.26
N SER A 364 -11.70 -19.42 -7.79
CA SER A 364 -12.26 -19.51 -9.15
C SER A 364 -11.15 -19.52 -10.21
N ARG A 365 -10.22 -18.56 -10.14
CA ARG A 365 -9.07 -18.47 -11.06
C ARG A 365 -8.20 -19.74 -10.99
N LYS A 366 -7.90 -20.22 -9.79
CA LYS A 366 -7.04 -21.39 -9.57
C LYS A 366 -7.69 -22.71 -9.93
N ARG A 367 -9.01 -22.86 -9.75
CA ARG A 367 -9.75 -24.05 -10.21
C ARG A 367 -9.56 -24.27 -11.70
N THR A 368 -9.69 -23.22 -12.50
CA THR A 368 -9.44 -23.30 -13.94
C THR A 368 -8.01 -23.75 -14.28
N LEU A 369 -6.99 -23.27 -13.56
CA LEU A 369 -5.61 -23.74 -13.75
C LEU A 369 -5.46 -25.23 -13.42
N VAL A 370 -6.07 -25.70 -12.32
CA VAL A 370 -6.01 -27.09 -11.87
C VAL A 370 -6.77 -28.04 -12.81
N ASP A 371 -7.94 -27.62 -13.29
CA ASP A 371 -8.78 -28.41 -14.18
C ASP A 371 -8.14 -28.65 -15.54
N HIS A 372 -7.33 -27.68 -15.99
CA HIS A 372 -6.58 -27.72 -17.25
C HIS A 372 -5.10 -28.10 -17.08
N GLY A 373 -4.71 -28.68 -15.94
CA GLY A 373 -3.37 -29.26 -15.74
C GLY A 373 -2.23 -28.23 -15.75
N PHE A 374 -2.49 -26.97 -15.42
CA PHE A 374 -1.43 -25.97 -15.22
C PHE A 374 -0.81 -26.04 -13.83
N ARG A 375 -1.59 -26.42 -12.80
CA ARG A 375 -1.13 -26.51 -11.41
C ARG A 375 -1.70 -27.75 -10.72
N LEU A 376 -1.00 -28.24 -9.68
CA LEU A 376 -1.50 -29.28 -8.79
C LEU A 376 -2.69 -28.76 -7.97
N PRO A 377 -3.61 -29.64 -7.51
CA PRO A 377 -4.74 -29.18 -6.72
C PRO A 377 -4.34 -28.56 -5.38
N SER A 378 -3.18 -28.88 -4.80
CA SER A 378 -2.60 -28.16 -3.65
C SER A 378 -2.41 -26.66 -3.87
N ALA A 379 -2.35 -26.18 -5.11
CA ALA A 379 -2.25 -24.76 -5.40
C ALA A 379 -3.47 -23.96 -4.92
N LEU A 380 -4.63 -24.62 -4.74
CA LEU A 380 -5.82 -24.04 -4.14
C LEU A 380 -5.67 -23.76 -2.64
N ASP A 381 -4.71 -24.40 -1.97
CA ASP A 381 -4.43 -24.20 -0.54
C ASP A 381 -3.41 -23.07 -0.29
N ASN A 382 -2.80 -22.54 -1.35
CA ASN A 382 -2.23 -21.20 -1.35
C ASN A 382 -3.38 -20.23 -1.60
N ARG A 383 -3.93 -19.58 -0.59
CA ARG A 383 -5.14 -18.76 -0.77
C ARG A 383 -5.25 -17.71 0.33
N PRO A 384 -6.09 -16.68 0.16
CA PRO A 384 -6.53 -15.90 1.31
C PRO A 384 -7.41 -16.75 2.25
N LEU A 385 -7.61 -16.25 3.47
CA LEU A 385 -8.59 -16.82 4.39
C LEU A 385 -10.00 -16.78 3.80
N LYS A 386 -10.79 -17.81 4.08
CA LYS A 386 -12.24 -17.76 3.94
C LYS A 386 -12.83 -16.82 4.99
N TRP A 387 -14.07 -16.40 4.78
CA TRP A 387 -14.76 -15.51 5.71
C TRP A 387 -14.86 -16.12 7.11
N GLU A 388 -15.21 -17.39 7.22
CA GLU A 388 -15.36 -18.11 8.49
C GLU A 388 -14.00 -18.23 9.21
N GLU A 389 -12.95 -18.54 8.45
CA GLU A 389 -11.58 -18.65 8.97
C GLU A 389 -11.04 -17.29 9.47
N PHE A 390 -11.44 -16.19 8.84
CA PHE A 390 -11.16 -14.84 9.32
C PHE A 390 -11.91 -14.57 10.64
N GLN A 391 -13.20 -14.89 10.71
CA GLN A 391 -14.02 -14.69 11.92
C GLN A 391 -13.51 -15.48 13.14
N GLU A 392 -12.90 -16.64 12.93
CA GLU A 392 -12.28 -17.46 13.99
C GLU A 392 -10.98 -16.85 14.54
N ARG A 393 -10.24 -16.07 13.73
CA ARG A 393 -8.95 -15.48 14.10
C ARG A 393 -9.06 -14.09 14.70
N ILE A 394 -10.15 -13.39 14.43
CA ILE A 394 -10.37 -12.04 14.94
C ILE A 394 -10.97 -12.05 16.35
N GLY A 395 -10.52 -11.11 17.17
CA GLY A 395 -11.06 -10.86 18.50
C GLY A 395 -12.16 -9.80 18.49
N GLN A 396 -12.03 -8.84 19.40
CA GLN A 396 -12.93 -7.68 19.45
C GLN A 396 -12.68 -6.78 18.24
N THR A 397 -13.77 -6.35 17.60
CA THR A 397 -13.77 -5.61 16.34
C THR A 397 -14.57 -4.34 16.45
N VAL A 398 -13.97 -3.23 15.99
CA VAL A 398 -14.62 -1.92 15.85
C VAL A 398 -14.83 -1.64 14.36
N TYR A 399 -16.08 -1.49 13.95
CA TYR A 399 -16.45 -1.16 12.57
C TYR A 399 -16.65 0.35 12.44
N LEU A 400 -15.84 1.00 11.60
CA LEU A 400 -15.95 2.44 11.33
C LEU A 400 -16.67 2.64 10.00
N SER A 401 -17.79 3.37 10.01
CA SER A 401 -18.49 3.71 8.78
C SER A 401 -19.47 4.86 8.98
N ALA A 402 -19.60 5.73 7.99
CA ALA A 402 -20.71 6.70 7.95
C ALA A 402 -22.06 6.03 7.57
N THR A 403 -21.98 4.84 6.98
CA THR A 403 -23.08 4.07 6.40
C THR A 403 -22.84 2.57 6.63
N PRO A 404 -22.86 2.09 7.89
CA PRO A 404 -22.55 0.69 8.19
C PRO A 404 -23.45 -0.27 7.42
N GLY A 405 -22.88 -1.38 6.97
CA GLY A 405 -23.59 -2.41 6.23
C GLY A 405 -24.53 -3.24 7.11
N LYS A 406 -25.21 -4.20 6.49
CA LYS A 406 -26.13 -5.10 7.20
C LYS A 406 -25.41 -6.02 8.18
N TYR A 407 -24.18 -6.43 7.85
CA TYR A 407 -23.43 -7.38 8.66
C TYR A 407 -23.05 -6.74 10.00
N GLU A 408 -22.44 -5.56 9.98
CA GLU A 408 -21.96 -4.85 11.17
C GLU A 408 -23.12 -4.50 12.10
N LEU A 409 -24.24 -4.00 11.54
CA LEU A 409 -25.44 -3.68 12.30
C LEU A 409 -26.13 -4.92 12.90
N SER A 410 -25.97 -6.09 12.28
CA SER A 410 -26.53 -7.34 12.83
C SER A 410 -25.66 -7.96 13.94
N ARG A 411 -24.41 -7.51 14.06
CA ARG A 411 -23.43 -8.03 15.03
C ARG A 411 -23.35 -7.17 16.29
N GLY A 412 -23.43 -5.84 16.15
CA GLY A 412 -23.37 -4.92 17.28
C GLY A 412 -24.71 -4.76 18.02
N ASP A 413 -24.64 -4.48 19.33
CA ASP A 413 -25.80 -4.04 20.12
C ASP A 413 -25.99 -2.52 19.97
N GLY A 414 -26.51 -2.14 18.80
CA GLY A 414 -26.60 -0.74 18.37
C GLY A 414 -25.27 -0.16 17.89
N PHE A 415 -25.15 1.16 17.92
CA PHE A 415 -23.97 1.88 17.43
C PHE A 415 -23.61 3.04 18.36
N VAL A 416 -22.33 3.37 18.40
CA VAL A 416 -21.80 4.62 18.94
C VAL A 416 -21.90 5.67 17.83
N GLU A 417 -22.55 6.80 18.10
CA GLU A 417 -22.76 7.86 17.10
C GLU A 417 -21.67 8.94 17.23
N GLN A 418 -21.08 9.34 16.11
CA GLN A 418 -20.13 10.46 16.02
C GLN A 418 -20.42 11.30 14.75
N ILE A 419 -21.31 12.28 14.89
CA ILE A 419 -21.83 13.13 13.81
C ILE A 419 -21.44 14.60 13.95
N ILE A 420 -20.94 15.04 15.11
CA ILE A 420 -20.54 16.43 15.33
C ILE A 420 -19.10 16.63 14.85
N ARG A 421 -18.90 17.58 13.93
CA ARG A 421 -17.56 17.93 13.45
C ARG A 421 -16.87 18.89 14.41
N PRO A 422 -15.57 18.73 14.70
CA PRO A 422 -14.80 19.66 15.54
C PRO A 422 -14.90 21.13 15.11
N THR A 423 -15.00 21.39 13.80
CA THR A 423 -15.11 22.74 13.22
C THR A 423 -16.52 23.32 13.23
N GLY A 424 -17.52 22.58 13.73
CA GLY A 424 -18.93 22.96 13.67
C GLY A 424 -19.56 22.82 12.28
N LEU A 425 -18.85 22.30 11.28
CA LEU A 425 -19.42 22.07 9.94
C LEU A 425 -20.62 21.13 9.99
N ILE A 426 -21.66 21.48 9.22
CA ILE A 426 -22.94 20.76 9.18
C ILE A 426 -23.08 19.96 7.90
N ASP A 427 -23.91 18.91 7.93
CA ASP A 427 -24.29 18.17 6.74
C ASP A 427 -25.02 19.11 5.75
N PRO A 428 -24.75 19.00 4.44
CA PRO A 428 -25.21 19.98 3.45
C PRO A 428 -26.73 19.90 3.25
N GLU A 429 -27.30 20.99 2.77
CA GLU A 429 -28.72 21.00 2.36
C GLU A 429 -28.89 20.18 1.07
N VAL A 430 -29.91 19.33 1.03
CA VAL A 430 -30.26 18.52 -0.15
C VAL A 430 -31.49 19.10 -0.83
N VAL A 431 -31.34 19.48 -2.09
CA VAL A 431 -32.41 20.02 -2.94
C VAL A 431 -32.71 19.03 -4.06
N VAL A 432 -33.98 18.63 -4.20
CA VAL A 432 -34.42 17.77 -5.30
C VAL A 432 -34.99 18.64 -6.42
N LYS A 433 -34.47 18.48 -7.63
CA LYS A 433 -34.83 19.25 -8.83
C LYS A 433 -35.32 18.29 -9.95
N PRO A 434 -36.23 18.72 -10.84
CA PRO A 434 -36.70 17.89 -11.96
C PRO A 434 -35.59 17.59 -12.97
N THR A 435 -35.73 16.49 -13.73
CA THR A 435 -34.73 16.16 -14.78
C THR A 435 -34.90 17.02 -16.05
N GLU A 436 -36.09 17.55 -16.29
CA GLU A 436 -36.35 18.47 -17.40
C GLU A 436 -35.56 19.77 -17.18
N GLY A 437 -34.72 20.14 -18.17
CA GLY A 437 -33.86 21.31 -18.07
C GLY A 437 -32.67 21.17 -17.11
N GLN A 438 -32.38 19.96 -16.60
CA GLN A 438 -31.34 19.76 -15.59
C GLN A 438 -29.96 20.30 -15.96
N ILE A 439 -29.57 20.22 -17.23
CA ILE A 439 -28.24 20.67 -17.69
C ILE A 439 -28.16 22.20 -17.68
N ASP A 440 -29.23 22.88 -18.11
CA ASP A 440 -29.28 24.35 -18.11
C ASP A 440 -29.27 24.91 -16.68
N ASP A 441 -30.04 24.29 -15.77
CA ASP A 441 -30.01 24.60 -14.34
C ASP A 441 -28.61 24.37 -13.76
N LEU A 442 -27.98 23.22 -14.05
CA LEU A 442 -26.64 22.92 -13.58
C LEU A 442 -25.59 23.92 -14.09
N VAL A 443 -25.67 24.35 -15.35
CA VAL A 443 -24.79 25.40 -15.91
C VAL A 443 -24.96 26.72 -15.15
N HIS A 444 -26.19 27.08 -14.81
CA HIS A 444 -26.47 28.28 -14.02
C HIS A 444 -25.84 28.17 -12.61
N GLU A 445 -26.05 27.06 -11.93
CA GLU A 445 -25.50 26.79 -10.60
C GLU A 445 -23.96 26.77 -10.62
N ILE A 446 -23.35 26.14 -11.62
CA ILE A 446 -21.89 26.15 -11.82
C ILE A 446 -21.39 27.59 -11.90
N ARG A 447 -21.98 28.43 -12.75
CA ARG A 447 -21.55 29.83 -12.92
C ARG A 447 -21.64 30.62 -11.61
N GLN A 448 -22.71 30.45 -10.83
CA GLN A 448 -22.85 31.11 -9.52
C GLN A 448 -21.77 30.69 -8.52
N ARG A 449 -21.31 29.43 -8.57
CA ARG A 449 -20.25 28.92 -7.69
C ARG A 449 -18.86 29.36 -8.14
N VAL A 450 -18.61 29.39 -9.45
CA VAL A 450 -17.38 29.93 -10.04
C VAL A 450 -17.18 31.41 -9.68
N GLU A 451 -18.25 32.22 -9.69
CA GLU A 451 -18.19 33.62 -9.25
C GLU A 451 -17.73 33.80 -7.78
N LYS A 452 -17.87 32.76 -6.97
CA LYS A 452 -17.46 32.74 -5.55
C LYS A 452 -16.13 32.01 -5.32
N ASP A 453 -15.44 31.60 -6.39
CA ASP A 453 -14.24 30.74 -6.33
C ASP A 453 -14.47 29.43 -5.57
N GLU A 454 -15.64 28.82 -5.78
CA GLU A 454 -16.02 27.53 -5.21
C GLU A 454 -16.03 26.42 -6.28
N ARG A 455 -15.78 25.17 -5.87
CA ARG A 455 -15.68 24.00 -6.76
C ARG A 455 -16.95 23.16 -6.76
N ILE A 456 -17.14 22.41 -7.85
CA ILE A 456 -18.34 21.61 -8.10
C ILE A 456 -17.96 20.17 -8.46
N LEU A 457 -18.66 19.21 -7.84
CA LEU A 457 -18.61 17.81 -8.24
C LEU A 457 -19.91 17.41 -8.91
N VAL A 458 -19.83 16.77 -10.08
CA VAL A 458 -21.00 16.26 -10.80
C VAL A 458 -20.88 14.75 -10.90
N THR A 459 -21.92 14.02 -10.49
CA THR A 459 -21.96 12.56 -10.59
C THR A 459 -22.94 12.09 -11.66
N THR A 460 -22.47 11.27 -12.59
CA THR A 460 -23.26 10.65 -13.67
C THR A 460 -23.32 9.13 -13.51
N LEU A 461 -24.04 8.43 -14.40
CA LEU A 461 -24.18 6.96 -14.34
C LEU A 461 -23.20 6.21 -15.24
N THR A 462 -22.69 6.85 -16.31
CA THR A 462 -21.88 6.16 -17.34
C THR A 462 -20.66 6.98 -17.73
N LYS A 463 -19.61 6.29 -18.21
CA LYS A 463 -18.37 6.93 -18.70
C LYS A 463 -18.67 7.90 -19.84
N LYS A 464 -19.44 7.40 -20.80
CA LYS A 464 -19.87 8.18 -21.96
C LYS A 464 -20.60 9.46 -21.55
N MET A 465 -21.52 9.40 -20.58
CA MET A 465 -22.18 10.63 -20.10
C MET A 465 -21.23 11.58 -19.39
N ALA A 466 -20.23 11.08 -18.67
CA ALA A 466 -19.24 11.95 -18.04
C ALA A 466 -18.36 12.67 -19.09
N GLU A 467 -17.96 11.95 -20.15
CA GLU A 467 -17.22 12.49 -21.30
C GLU A 467 -18.08 13.49 -22.08
N ASP A 468 -19.27 13.09 -22.54
CA ASP A 468 -20.20 13.92 -23.33
C ASP A 468 -20.57 15.22 -22.57
N LEU A 469 -20.81 15.14 -21.25
CA LEU A 469 -21.14 16.31 -20.43
C LEU A 469 -19.93 17.23 -20.25
N THR A 470 -18.73 16.67 -20.15
CA THR A 470 -17.49 17.45 -20.05
C THR A 470 -17.26 18.22 -21.35
N ASP A 471 -17.40 17.57 -22.50
CA ASP A 471 -17.26 18.22 -23.81
C ASP A 471 -18.28 19.35 -23.97
N TYR A 472 -19.53 19.11 -23.59
CA TYR A 472 -20.58 20.13 -23.62
C TYR A 472 -20.25 21.34 -22.73
N PHE A 473 -19.75 21.12 -21.51
CA PHE A 473 -19.32 22.21 -20.63
C PHE A 473 -18.10 22.98 -21.16
N LEU A 474 -17.16 22.29 -21.82
CA LEU A 474 -16.03 22.95 -22.48
C LEU A 474 -16.49 23.86 -23.63
N GLU A 475 -17.47 23.43 -24.44
CA GLU A 475 -18.06 24.25 -25.50
C GLU A 475 -18.73 25.53 -24.96
N LEU A 476 -19.28 25.47 -23.75
CA LEU A 476 -19.87 26.61 -23.03
C LEU A 476 -18.84 27.49 -22.30
N GLY A 477 -17.54 27.17 -22.40
CA GLY A 477 -16.45 27.91 -21.78
C GLY A 477 -16.25 27.65 -20.28
N ILE A 478 -16.81 26.57 -19.75
CA ILE A 478 -16.63 26.15 -18.35
C ILE A 478 -15.31 25.38 -18.21
N GLN A 479 -14.52 25.67 -17.19
CA GLN A 479 -13.31 24.91 -16.89
C GLN A 479 -13.68 23.60 -16.19
N VAL A 480 -13.62 22.50 -16.93
CA VAL A 480 -14.07 21.18 -16.47
C VAL A 480 -13.06 20.08 -16.81
N ARG A 481 -13.06 19.03 -15.98
CA ARG A 481 -12.40 17.74 -16.25
C ARG A 481 -13.34 16.58 -15.88
N TYR A 482 -13.08 15.40 -16.42
CA TYR A 482 -13.77 14.18 -16.02
C TYR A 482 -12.87 13.22 -15.22
N LEU A 483 -13.50 12.33 -14.46
CA LEU A 483 -12.84 11.24 -13.74
C LEU A 483 -13.66 9.94 -13.80
N HIS A 484 -13.10 8.91 -14.45
CA HIS A 484 -13.66 7.55 -14.47
C HIS A 484 -12.59 6.47 -14.25
N SER A 485 -12.97 5.20 -14.36
CA SER A 485 -12.14 4.05 -13.96
C SER A 485 -10.86 3.82 -14.78
N ASP A 486 -10.77 4.39 -15.98
CA ASP A 486 -9.65 4.14 -16.90
C ASP A 486 -8.59 5.25 -16.80
N VAL A 487 -8.88 6.30 -16.02
CA VAL A 487 -7.90 7.30 -15.63
C VAL A 487 -6.95 6.65 -14.64
N ASP A 488 -5.66 6.69 -14.97
CA ASP A 488 -4.60 6.18 -14.12
C ASP A 488 -4.61 6.83 -12.72
N THR A 489 -4.15 6.10 -11.71
CA THR A 489 -4.15 6.55 -10.32
C THR A 489 -3.38 7.85 -10.13
N LEU A 490 -2.25 8.03 -10.84
CA LEU A 490 -1.47 9.26 -10.79
C LEU A 490 -2.25 10.44 -11.36
N ARG A 491 -2.77 10.26 -12.58
CA ARG A 491 -3.52 11.32 -13.26
C ARG A 491 -4.74 11.73 -12.46
N ARG A 492 -5.39 10.78 -11.78
CA ARG A 492 -6.50 11.06 -10.86
C ARG A 492 -6.10 11.99 -9.71
N ILE A 493 -4.94 11.78 -9.10
CA ILE A 493 -4.45 12.65 -8.01
C ILE A 493 -4.11 14.03 -8.54
N GLU A 494 -3.47 14.11 -9.71
CA GLU A 494 -3.18 15.38 -10.38
C GLU A 494 -4.46 16.16 -10.64
N LEU A 495 -5.48 15.54 -11.24
CA LEU A 495 -6.78 16.17 -11.50
C LEU A 495 -7.38 16.74 -10.21
N LEU A 496 -7.42 15.96 -9.13
CA LEU A 496 -7.97 16.43 -7.86
C LEU A 496 -7.17 17.58 -7.25
N ARG A 497 -5.85 17.61 -7.45
CA ARG A 497 -4.99 18.74 -7.06
C ARG A 497 -5.28 19.97 -7.92
N GLU A 498 -5.35 19.81 -9.24
CA GLU A 498 -5.70 20.87 -10.20
C GLU A 498 -7.06 21.50 -9.84
N LEU A 499 -8.05 20.69 -9.44
CA LEU A 499 -9.35 21.18 -8.93
C LEU A 499 -9.18 22.05 -7.67
N ARG A 500 -8.39 21.58 -6.69
CA ARG A 500 -8.14 22.34 -5.45
C ARG A 500 -7.36 23.63 -5.69
N ALA A 501 -6.41 23.61 -6.64
CA ALA A 501 -5.63 24.77 -7.04
C ALA A 501 -6.46 25.80 -7.83
N GLY A 502 -7.65 25.41 -8.33
CA GLY A 502 -8.48 26.27 -9.17
C GLY A 502 -8.01 26.36 -10.62
N GLU A 503 -7.27 25.35 -11.11
CA GLU A 503 -6.97 25.25 -12.54
C GLU A 503 -8.22 24.90 -13.36
N TYR A 504 -9.21 24.28 -12.71
CA TYR A 504 -10.56 24.10 -13.21
C TYR A 504 -11.56 24.06 -12.06
N ASP A 505 -12.84 24.30 -12.36
CA ASP A 505 -13.88 24.48 -11.35
C ASP A 505 -14.78 23.27 -11.15
N VAL A 506 -14.95 22.46 -12.21
CA VAL A 506 -15.92 21.36 -12.24
C VAL A 506 -15.24 20.02 -12.48
N LEU A 507 -15.55 19.01 -11.65
CA LEU A 507 -15.15 17.63 -11.88
C LEU A 507 -16.38 16.74 -12.10
N VAL A 508 -16.47 16.14 -13.30
CA VAL A 508 -17.54 15.20 -13.66
C VAL A 508 -17.04 13.77 -13.49
N GLY A 509 -17.75 12.93 -12.75
CA GLY A 509 -17.37 11.52 -12.63
C GLY A 509 -18.53 10.59 -12.39
N ILE A 510 -18.26 9.28 -12.37
CA ILE A 510 -19.28 8.27 -12.11
C ILE A 510 -19.33 7.94 -10.63
N ASN A 511 -18.18 7.53 -10.11
CA ASN A 511 -18.00 7.13 -8.73
C ASN A 511 -16.85 7.90 -8.12
N LEU A 512 -17.14 9.15 -7.75
CA LEU A 512 -16.22 10.03 -7.03
C LEU A 512 -16.06 9.61 -5.54
N LEU A 513 -16.70 8.49 -5.13
CA LEU A 513 -16.70 8.01 -3.74
C LEU A 513 -15.43 7.26 -3.36
N ARG A 514 -14.59 6.84 -4.33
CA ARG A 514 -13.44 5.96 -4.05
C ARG A 514 -12.30 6.64 -3.32
N GLU A 515 -12.16 7.95 -3.43
CA GLU A 515 -10.98 8.64 -2.89
C GLU A 515 -11.23 9.19 -1.48
N GLY A 516 -10.28 8.94 -0.57
CA GLY A 516 -10.20 9.56 0.76
C GLY A 516 -9.86 11.05 0.72
N LEU A 517 -9.96 11.69 -0.45
CA LEU A 517 -9.56 13.07 -0.65
C LEU A 517 -10.60 14.05 -0.09
N ASP A 518 -10.03 15.05 0.58
CA ASP A 518 -10.66 16.09 1.38
C ASP A 518 -10.70 17.37 0.55
N LEU A 519 -11.88 17.74 0.06
CA LEU A 519 -12.10 18.88 -0.83
C LEU A 519 -12.95 19.95 -0.12
N PRO A 520 -12.38 20.77 0.78
CA PRO A 520 -13.12 21.85 1.44
C PRO A 520 -13.58 22.95 0.48
N GLU A 521 -12.95 23.05 -0.70
CA GLU A 521 -13.28 24.01 -1.74
C GLU A 521 -14.61 23.66 -2.47
N VAL A 522 -15.09 22.42 -2.35
CA VAL A 522 -16.33 21.97 -2.99
C VAL A 522 -17.55 22.43 -2.20
N SER A 523 -18.38 23.26 -2.82
CA SER A 523 -19.61 23.78 -2.21
C SER A 523 -20.89 23.25 -2.85
N LEU A 524 -20.80 22.61 -4.03
CA LEU A 524 -21.93 21.99 -4.72
C LEU A 524 -21.58 20.56 -5.16
N VAL A 525 -22.47 19.62 -4.84
CA VAL A 525 -22.45 18.27 -5.41
C VAL A 525 -23.74 18.06 -6.18
N ALA A 526 -23.64 17.89 -7.49
CA ALA A 526 -24.75 17.59 -8.37
C ALA A 526 -24.83 16.08 -8.64
N ILE A 527 -26.00 15.48 -8.44
CA ILE A 527 -26.28 14.07 -8.70
C ILE A 527 -27.30 13.99 -9.82
N LEU A 528 -26.81 13.73 -11.04
CA LEU A 528 -27.68 13.50 -12.19
C LEU A 528 -28.34 12.13 -12.08
N ASP A 529 -29.58 12.02 -12.57
CA ASP A 529 -30.33 10.78 -12.58
C ASP A 529 -30.40 10.12 -11.19
N ALA A 530 -30.70 10.91 -10.16
CA ALA A 530 -30.71 10.45 -8.77
C ALA A 530 -31.80 9.39 -8.49
N ASP A 531 -32.85 9.34 -9.33
CA ASP A 531 -33.94 8.37 -9.24
C ASP A 531 -33.68 7.02 -9.95
N LYS A 532 -32.53 6.85 -10.61
CA LYS A 532 -32.15 5.59 -11.26
C LYS A 532 -31.50 4.65 -10.25
N GLU A 533 -32.33 3.82 -9.63
CA GLU A 533 -31.87 2.85 -8.65
C GLU A 533 -30.78 1.90 -9.20
N GLY A 534 -29.86 1.52 -8.32
CA GLY A 534 -28.71 0.70 -8.66
C GLY A 534 -27.56 0.93 -7.67
N PHE A 535 -26.40 0.35 -7.93
CA PHE A 535 -25.24 0.47 -7.04
C PHE A 535 -24.84 1.94 -6.78
N LEU A 536 -24.82 2.78 -7.83
CA LEU A 536 -24.41 4.19 -7.73
C LEU A 536 -25.45 5.11 -7.08
N ARG A 537 -26.69 4.65 -6.91
CA ARG A 537 -27.81 5.39 -6.31
C ARG A 537 -28.46 4.64 -5.16
N SER A 538 -27.72 3.73 -4.54
CA SER A 538 -28.14 3.10 -3.29
C SER A 538 -28.13 4.14 -2.15
N GLY A 539 -28.91 3.91 -1.09
CA GLY A 539 -28.93 4.84 0.06
C GLY A 539 -27.54 5.07 0.66
N THR A 540 -26.69 4.04 0.70
CA THR A 540 -25.28 4.13 1.10
C THR A 540 -24.49 5.08 0.18
N SER A 541 -24.55 4.84 -1.14
CA SER A 541 -23.82 5.64 -2.14
C SER A 541 -24.28 7.09 -2.18
N LEU A 542 -25.58 7.34 -1.98
CA LEU A 542 -26.14 8.69 -1.91
C LEU A 542 -25.64 9.44 -0.67
N ILE A 543 -25.70 8.83 0.52
CA ILE A 543 -25.19 9.44 1.75
C ILE A 543 -23.69 9.77 1.63
N GLN A 544 -22.90 8.88 1.04
CA GLN A 544 -21.48 9.15 0.82
C GLN A 544 -21.24 10.29 -0.17
N THR A 545 -22.04 10.35 -1.25
CA THR A 545 -21.94 11.42 -2.25
C THR A 545 -22.30 12.77 -1.62
N ILE A 546 -23.38 12.81 -0.82
CA ILE A 546 -23.79 13.99 -0.04
C ILE A 546 -22.66 14.45 0.87
N GLY A 547 -22.00 13.52 1.56
CA GLY A 547 -20.90 13.80 2.48
C GLY A 547 -19.70 14.54 1.85
N ARG A 548 -19.59 14.58 0.52
CA ARG A 548 -18.54 15.34 -0.19
C ARG A 548 -18.74 16.85 -0.11
N ALA A 549 -19.98 17.34 -0.01
CA ALA A 549 -20.27 18.76 0.21
C ALA A 549 -20.22 19.16 1.69
N ALA A 550 -20.08 18.21 2.63
CA ALA A 550 -20.14 18.48 4.06
C ALA A 550 -18.86 19.11 4.66
N ARG A 551 -17.87 19.44 3.81
CA ARG A 551 -16.59 20.04 4.20
C ARG A 551 -16.54 21.56 3.97
N ASN A 552 -17.60 22.12 3.40
CA ASN A 552 -17.74 23.53 3.09
C ASN A 552 -18.95 24.11 3.85
N VAL A 553 -18.82 25.33 4.36
CA VAL A 553 -19.89 26.02 5.12
C VAL A 553 -21.13 26.26 4.24
N SER A 554 -20.92 26.54 2.96
CA SER A 554 -21.94 26.77 1.93
C SER A 554 -22.32 25.50 1.15
N GLY A 555 -21.97 24.33 1.71
CA GLY A 555 -22.17 23.02 1.08
C GLY A 555 -23.65 22.72 0.78
N GLN A 556 -23.93 22.39 -0.48
CA GLN A 556 -25.26 22.02 -0.95
C GLN A 556 -25.18 20.81 -1.91
N VAL A 557 -26.25 20.03 -1.97
CA VAL A 557 -26.38 18.88 -2.87
C VAL A 557 -27.65 19.05 -3.71
N HIS A 558 -27.51 18.96 -5.03
CA HIS A 558 -28.65 18.95 -5.95
C HIS A 558 -28.85 17.55 -6.50
N MET A 559 -30.02 16.96 -6.24
CA MET A 559 -30.44 15.68 -6.81
C MET A 559 -31.42 15.91 -7.95
N TYR A 560 -31.01 15.62 -9.18
CA TYR A 560 -31.91 15.71 -10.34
C TYR A 560 -32.67 14.39 -10.50
N ALA A 561 -33.98 14.44 -10.28
CA ALA A 561 -34.86 13.28 -10.21
C ALA A 561 -36.32 13.68 -10.45
N ASP A 562 -37.08 12.81 -11.12
CA ASP A 562 -38.53 13.02 -11.31
C ASP A 562 -39.37 12.31 -10.24
N LYS A 563 -38.78 11.35 -9.53
CA LYS A 563 -39.44 10.54 -8.51
C LYS A 563 -38.58 10.43 -7.27
N MET A 564 -39.21 10.50 -6.10
CA MET A 564 -38.56 10.15 -4.84
C MET A 564 -38.46 8.63 -4.71
N THR A 565 -37.25 8.08 -4.72
CA THR A 565 -37.01 6.65 -4.49
C THR A 565 -36.80 6.36 -3.00
N PRO A 566 -36.99 5.10 -2.54
CA PRO A 566 -36.71 4.74 -1.14
C PRO A 566 -35.24 4.99 -0.73
N ALA A 567 -34.31 4.86 -1.68
CA ALA A 567 -32.90 5.15 -1.44
C ALA A 567 -32.64 6.65 -1.22
N MET A 568 -33.30 7.51 -2.01
CA MET A 568 -33.23 8.96 -1.84
C MET A 568 -33.86 9.42 -0.52
N GLU A 569 -35.07 8.93 -0.22
CA GLU A 569 -35.77 9.25 1.03
C GLU A 569 -34.90 8.92 2.24
N LYS A 570 -34.36 7.70 2.32
CA LYS A 570 -33.43 7.30 3.38
C LYS A 570 -32.20 8.20 3.48
N ALA A 571 -31.62 8.60 2.36
CA ALA A 571 -30.42 9.45 2.34
C ALA A 571 -30.73 10.88 2.81
N ILE A 572 -31.84 11.45 2.34
CA ILE A 572 -32.31 12.79 2.71
C ILE A 572 -32.67 12.83 4.19
N ASP A 573 -33.44 11.86 4.69
CA ASP A 573 -33.87 11.79 6.08
C ASP A 573 -32.68 11.67 7.04
N GLU A 574 -31.70 10.82 6.73
CA GLU A 574 -30.50 10.67 7.55
C GLU A 574 -29.65 11.95 7.54
N THR A 575 -29.56 12.63 6.40
CA THR A 575 -28.83 13.91 6.27
C THR A 575 -29.51 15.00 7.09
N ASN A 576 -30.84 15.13 6.99
CA ASN A 576 -31.61 16.11 7.76
C ASN A 576 -31.54 15.83 9.27
N ARG A 577 -31.65 14.57 9.69
CA ARG A 577 -31.48 14.16 11.10
C ARG A 577 -30.13 14.58 11.67
N ARG A 578 -29.04 14.38 10.92
CA ARG A 578 -27.69 14.78 11.32
C ARG A 578 -27.57 16.30 11.39
N ARG A 579 -28.03 16.98 10.35
CA ARG A 579 -28.02 18.45 10.24
C ARG A 579 -28.73 19.11 11.40
N GLU A 580 -29.93 18.64 11.77
CA GLU A 580 -30.68 19.16 12.92
C GLU A 580 -29.91 19.05 14.24
N LYS A 581 -29.31 17.88 14.51
CA LYS A 581 -28.49 17.67 15.72
C LYS A 581 -27.24 18.56 15.74
N GLN A 582 -26.58 18.72 14.59
CA GLN A 582 -25.39 19.56 14.47
C GLN A 582 -25.73 21.04 14.69
N ILE A 583 -26.82 21.54 14.11
CA ILE A 583 -27.30 22.92 14.32
C ILE A 583 -27.66 23.14 15.79
N ALA A 584 -28.38 22.20 16.42
CA ALA A 584 -28.72 22.28 17.83
C ALA A 584 -27.47 22.33 18.73
N TYR A 585 -26.47 21.48 18.45
CA TYR A 585 -25.20 21.46 19.17
C TYR A 585 -24.44 22.79 18.99
N ASN A 586 -24.32 23.28 17.76
CA ASN A 586 -23.63 24.53 17.49
C ASN A 586 -24.30 25.72 18.19
N THR A 587 -25.63 25.77 18.15
CA THR A 587 -26.43 26.83 18.80
C THR A 587 -26.27 26.78 20.31
N ALA A 588 -26.31 25.61 20.92
CA ALA A 588 -26.17 25.43 22.37
C ALA A 588 -24.76 25.80 22.88
N ASN A 589 -23.73 25.63 22.04
CA ASN A 589 -22.33 25.85 22.40
C ASN A 589 -21.74 27.15 21.82
N GLY A 590 -22.53 27.97 21.10
CA GLY A 590 -22.07 29.20 20.47
C GLY A 590 -20.99 29.01 19.40
N ILE A 591 -21.04 27.90 18.67
CA ILE A 591 -20.04 27.53 17.65
C ILE A 591 -20.49 28.06 16.28
N ASP A 592 -19.65 28.88 15.65
CA ASP A 592 -19.82 29.32 14.26
C ASP A 592 -19.05 28.38 13.31
N PRO A 593 -19.72 27.69 12.36
CA PRO A 593 -19.06 26.74 11.46
C PRO A 593 -17.90 27.36 10.69
N GLN A 594 -16.70 26.79 10.83
CA GLN A 594 -15.52 27.25 10.11
C GLN A 594 -15.16 26.30 8.96
N PRO A 595 -14.77 26.82 7.78
CA PRO A 595 -14.28 25.98 6.70
C PRO A 595 -12.96 25.33 7.11
N LEU A 596 -12.77 24.07 6.69
CA LEU A 596 -11.54 23.34 6.99
C LEU A 596 -10.37 23.93 6.17
N ARG A 597 -9.42 24.59 6.84
CA ARG A 597 -8.18 25.05 6.22
C ARG A 597 -7.12 23.97 6.28
N LYS A 598 -7.20 22.97 5.39
CA LYS A 598 -6.14 21.98 5.24
C LYS A 598 -5.10 22.51 4.26
N LYS A 599 -3.83 22.60 4.69
CA LYS A 599 -2.73 22.83 3.75
C LYS A 599 -2.87 21.77 2.66
N ILE A 600 -2.72 22.18 1.40
CA ILE A 600 -2.36 21.22 0.35
C ILE A 600 -1.03 20.68 0.85
N ASN A 601 -1.02 19.48 1.45
CA ASN A 601 0.23 18.86 1.89
C ASN A 601 0.96 18.53 0.59
N ASP A 602 1.79 19.49 0.20
CA ASP A 602 2.30 19.68 -1.13
C ASP A 602 3.59 18.89 -1.31
N ILE A 603 3.63 17.68 -0.75
CA ILE A 603 4.77 16.80 -0.93
C ILE A 603 4.93 16.54 -2.43
N VAL A 604 3.83 16.28 -3.13
CA VAL A 604 3.78 16.13 -4.60
C VAL A 604 4.19 17.39 -5.35
N ALA A 605 3.81 18.60 -4.93
CA ALA A 605 4.28 19.80 -5.62
C ALA A 605 5.73 20.15 -5.29
N THR A 606 6.23 19.81 -4.10
CA THR A 606 7.64 19.97 -3.79
C THR A 606 8.48 19.01 -4.63
N ILE A 607 8.01 17.77 -4.81
CA ILE A 607 8.58 16.78 -5.72
C ILE A 607 8.53 17.29 -7.17
N ALA A 608 7.38 17.79 -7.64
CA ALA A 608 7.26 18.33 -9.00
C ALA A 608 8.12 19.59 -9.23
N ARG A 609 8.29 20.46 -8.23
CA ARG A 609 9.24 21.59 -8.30
C ARG A 609 10.69 21.11 -8.31
N GLU A 610 11.01 20.11 -7.51
CA GLU A 610 12.34 19.51 -7.48
C GLU A 610 12.70 18.88 -8.82
N GLU A 611 11.73 18.27 -9.51
CA GLU A 611 11.90 17.73 -10.86
C GLU A 611 12.19 18.82 -11.91
N LEU A 612 11.44 19.92 -11.92
CA LEU A 612 11.67 21.03 -12.82
C LEU A 612 13.07 21.63 -12.61
N ASP A 613 13.50 21.76 -11.36
CA ASP A 613 14.84 22.20 -11.00
C ASP A 613 15.94 21.21 -11.43
N THR A 614 15.67 19.89 -11.35
CA THR A 614 16.58 18.86 -11.88
C THR A 614 16.73 18.98 -13.40
N GLU A 615 15.61 19.15 -14.12
CA GLU A 615 15.61 19.27 -15.57
C GLU A 615 16.35 20.53 -16.05
N GLU A 616 16.21 21.66 -15.36
CA GLU A 616 16.94 22.89 -15.63
C GLU A 616 18.45 22.76 -15.35
N LEU A 617 18.82 22.12 -14.22
CA LEU A 617 20.21 21.93 -13.83
C LEU A 617 20.99 21.00 -14.78
N LEU A 618 20.35 19.92 -15.23
CA LEU A 618 20.94 18.94 -16.14
C LEU A 618 20.86 19.37 -17.61
N GLY A 619 19.85 20.17 -17.98
CA GLY A 619 19.63 20.70 -19.33
C GLY A 619 20.70 21.71 -19.78
N THR A 620 21.42 22.33 -18.85
CA THR A 620 22.41 23.39 -19.12
C THR A 620 23.83 22.91 -19.42
N GLY A 621 24.12 21.60 -19.50
CA GLY A 621 25.49 21.16 -19.83
C GLY A 621 25.75 19.69 -20.14
N TYR A 622 24.94 18.74 -19.67
CA TYR A 622 25.29 17.30 -19.79
C TYR A 622 24.61 16.54 -20.93
N ARG A 623 23.59 17.12 -21.58
CA ARG A 623 22.91 16.51 -22.74
C ARG A 623 23.62 16.66 -24.08
N GLN A 624 24.76 17.37 -24.15
CA GLN A 624 25.49 17.59 -25.40
C GLN A 624 26.87 16.94 -25.42
N THR A 625 26.92 15.63 -25.62
CA THR A 625 28.09 14.97 -26.24
C THR A 625 27.66 14.01 -27.35
N LYS A 626 27.93 14.45 -28.59
CA LYS A 626 28.10 13.75 -29.88
C LYS A 626 27.88 12.22 -29.90
N ASP A 627 26.68 11.79 -30.24
CA ASP A 627 26.30 11.30 -31.57
C ASP A 627 24.87 10.75 -31.46
N GLY A 628 23.99 11.15 -32.37
CA GLY A 628 22.53 10.91 -32.31
C GLY A 628 22.10 9.45 -32.40
N LYS A 629 22.31 8.67 -31.34
CA LYS A 629 21.62 7.42 -31.02
C LYS A 629 21.39 7.33 -29.52
N ALA A 630 20.13 7.23 -29.12
CA ALA A 630 19.75 6.89 -27.76
C ALA A 630 20.50 5.63 -27.30
N VAL A 631 21.28 5.75 -26.22
CA VAL A 631 21.83 4.59 -25.52
C VAL A 631 20.66 3.95 -24.78
N LYS A 632 20.04 2.93 -25.40
CA LYS A 632 19.25 1.96 -24.66
C LYS A 632 20.22 1.14 -23.81
N ALA A 633 20.03 1.15 -22.49
CA ALA A 633 20.65 0.17 -21.61
C ALA A 633 20.28 -1.26 -22.08
N PRO A 634 21.20 -2.23 -22.02
CA PRO A 634 20.96 -3.57 -22.56
C PRO A 634 20.03 -4.36 -21.64
N VAL A 635 18.88 -4.75 -22.19
CA VAL A 635 18.01 -5.78 -21.63
C VAL A 635 18.68 -7.14 -21.89
N PRO A 636 18.81 -8.06 -20.91
CA PRO A 636 19.33 -9.39 -21.18
C PRO A 636 18.34 -10.18 -22.04
N ALA A 637 18.62 -10.33 -23.33
CA ALA A 637 17.85 -11.22 -24.20
C ALA A 637 18.42 -12.64 -24.13
N LEU A 638 17.65 -13.53 -23.52
CA LEU A 638 17.80 -14.98 -23.59
C LEU A 638 17.51 -15.48 -25.01
N GLY A 639 18.47 -16.25 -25.56
CA GLY A 639 18.24 -17.42 -26.42
C GLY A 639 17.60 -17.25 -27.80
N GLY A 640 18.41 -17.31 -28.86
CA GLY A 640 17.94 -17.57 -30.23
C GLY A 640 19.07 -17.82 -31.23
N ARG A 641 19.25 -19.07 -31.65
CA ARG A 641 20.21 -19.53 -32.68
C ARG A 641 19.96 -18.88 -34.05
N ALA A 642 21.02 -18.42 -34.74
CA ALA A 642 21.19 -18.57 -36.20
C ALA A 642 22.62 -18.21 -36.69
N THR A 643 23.37 -19.24 -37.05
CA THR A 643 24.24 -19.42 -38.25
C THR A 643 24.97 -18.24 -38.92
N ALA A 644 26.31 -18.32 -38.86
CA ALA A 644 27.29 -18.27 -39.96
C ALA A 644 27.18 -17.20 -41.09
N ALA A 645 28.22 -16.37 -41.26
CA ALA A 645 29.25 -16.52 -42.31
C ALA A 645 30.15 -15.27 -42.48
N LYS A 646 31.47 -15.51 -42.57
CA LYS A 646 32.47 -14.87 -43.46
C LYS A 646 32.82 -13.38 -43.30
N THR A 647 34.03 -12.85 -43.52
CA THR A 647 35.44 -13.31 -43.62
C THR A 647 36.26 -12.02 -43.87
N GLY A 648 37.49 -11.94 -43.33
CA GLY A 648 38.57 -11.08 -43.82
C GLY A 648 38.56 -9.64 -43.29
N GLY A 649 39.66 -9.02 -42.86
CA GLY A 649 41.06 -9.35 -43.05
C GLY A 649 41.84 -8.12 -43.54
N LYS A 650 42.62 -7.54 -42.61
CA LYS A 650 43.83 -6.69 -42.80
C LYS A 650 43.70 -5.28 -43.39
N GLY A 651 44.37 -4.34 -42.70
CA GLY A 651 44.80 -3.06 -43.27
C GLY A 651 45.45 -2.14 -42.23
N ALA A 652 46.73 -2.37 -41.91
CA ALA A 652 47.55 -1.47 -41.10
C ALA A 652 48.02 -0.24 -41.91
N LYS A 653 48.13 0.94 -41.27
CA LYS A 653 49.27 1.87 -41.37
C LYS A 653 49.03 3.20 -40.63
N GLY A 654 50.07 3.65 -39.93
CA GLY A 654 50.52 5.04 -40.03
C GLY A 654 50.33 5.92 -38.80
N ALA A 655 51.36 5.97 -37.96
CA ALA A 655 51.53 6.91 -36.87
C ALA A 655 51.61 8.38 -37.33
N LYS A 656 51.12 9.31 -36.49
CA LYS A 656 51.78 10.60 -36.21
C LYS A 656 51.24 11.16 -34.89
N GLY A 657 52.17 11.52 -34.01
CA GLY A 657 51.89 11.98 -32.65
C GLY A 657 51.32 13.39 -32.57
N GLY A 658 50.63 13.61 -31.46
CA GLY A 658 50.28 14.90 -30.90
C GLY A 658 50.05 14.69 -29.41
N ALA A 659 50.91 15.27 -28.58
CA ALA A 659 50.70 15.36 -27.15
C ALA A 659 49.39 16.11 -26.89
N GLY A 660 48.51 15.54 -26.07
CA GLY A 660 47.26 16.14 -25.64
C GLY A 660 46.96 15.65 -24.23
N ALA A 661 46.93 16.60 -23.31
CA ALA A 661 46.76 16.41 -21.88
C ALA A 661 45.50 15.60 -21.51
N GLU A 662 45.61 14.79 -20.45
CA GLU A 662 44.48 14.24 -19.73
C GLU A 662 43.54 15.38 -19.28
N VAL A 663 42.33 15.41 -19.83
CA VAL A 663 41.22 16.19 -19.28
C VAL A 663 40.55 15.29 -18.23
N LEU A 664 40.96 15.47 -16.98
CA LEU A 664 40.48 14.74 -15.79
C LEU A 664 39.32 15.45 -15.08
N THR A 665 38.72 16.49 -15.68
CA THR A 665 37.77 17.37 -14.95
C THR A 665 36.32 16.89 -14.97
N ASP A 666 35.88 16.08 -15.93
CA ASP A 666 34.43 15.90 -16.14
C ASP A 666 33.82 14.64 -15.52
N ARG A 667 34.63 13.67 -15.04
CA ARG A 667 34.10 12.38 -14.55
C ARG A 667 33.30 12.48 -13.24
N PRO A 668 33.77 13.16 -12.18
CA PRO A 668 33.04 13.22 -10.91
C PRO A 668 31.71 13.96 -11.04
N ALA A 669 31.69 15.07 -11.81
CA ALA A 669 30.49 15.85 -12.03
C ALA A 669 29.46 15.12 -12.92
N ALA A 670 29.91 14.34 -13.90
CA ALA A 670 29.03 13.50 -14.72
C ALA A 670 28.44 12.31 -13.92
N GLU A 671 29.22 11.69 -13.03
CA GLU A 671 28.73 10.63 -12.13
C GLU A 671 27.71 11.19 -11.12
N LEU A 672 27.96 12.38 -10.57
CA LEU A 672 27.03 13.07 -9.69
C LEU A 672 25.73 13.48 -10.42
N ALA A 673 25.82 13.94 -11.66
CA ALA A 673 24.67 14.24 -12.50
C ALA A 673 23.80 13.00 -12.80
N ALA A 674 24.44 11.86 -13.12
CA ALA A 674 23.75 10.60 -13.32
C ALA A 674 23.08 10.09 -12.04
N LEU A 675 23.72 10.27 -10.89
CA LEU A 675 23.15 9.94 -9.58
C LEU A 675 21.93 10.81 -9.25
N ILE A 676 21.99 12.12 -9.52
CA ILE A 676 20.85 13.05 -9.35
C ILE A 676 19.67 12.61 -10.24
N GLU A 677 19.92 12.21 -11.49
CA GLU A 677 18.88 11.71 -12.40
C GLU A 677 18.24 10.42 -11.87
N GLN A 678 19.05 9.46 -11.44
CA GLN A 678 18.57 8.19 -10.86
C GLN A 678 17.78 8.40 -9.56
N MET A 679 18.25 9.28 -8.67
CA MET A 679 17.56 9.62 -7.43
C MET A 679 16.25 10.38 -7.70
N THR A 680 16.23 11.25 -8.71
CA THR A 680 15.00 11.94 -9.13
C THR A 680 13.97 10.96 -9.71
N GLU A 681 14.40 9.94 -10.46
CA GLU A 681 13.51 8.88 -10.95
C GLU A 681 12.96 8.01 -9.80
N ARG A 682 13.78 7.73 -8.77
CA ARG A 682 13.32 7.06 -7.55
C ARG A 682 12.35 7.90 -6.73
N MET A 683 12.60 9.21 -6.63
CA MET A 683 11.68 10.16 -6.01
C MET A 683 10.32 10.16 -6.73
N ARG A 684 10.33 10.16 -8.07
CA ARG A 684 9.14 10.02 -8.93
C ARG A 684 8.39 8.72 -8.64
N GLY A 685 9.09 7.59 -8.59
CA GLY A 685 8.50 6.29 -8.25
C GLY A 685 7.81 6.33 -6.89
N ALA A 686 8.51 6.79 -5.86
CA ALA A 686 7.97 6.91 -4.50
C ALA A 686 6.76 7.86 -4.43
N ALA A 687 6.81 8.99 -5.14
CA ALA A 687 5.70 9.93 -5.23
C ALA A 687 4.48 9.31 -5.92
N ALA A 688 4.74 8.56 -7.00
CA ALA A 688 3.71 7.90 -7.77
C ALA A 688 2.97 6.83 -6.98
N GLU A 689 3.66 6.26 -6.01
CA GLU A 689 3.15 5.22 -5.13
C GLU A 689 2.58 5.78 -3.81
N LEU A 690 2.46 7.11 -3.70
CA LEU A 690 1.95 7.82 -2.52
C LEU A 690 2.81 7.65 -1.27
N GLN A 691 4.07 7.26 -1.45
CA GLN A 691 5.08 7.19 -0.39
C GLN A 691 5.69 8.57 -0.18
N PHE A 692 4.86 9.52 0.25
CA PHE A 692 5.24 10.93 0.27
C PHE A 692 6.41 11.22 1.22
N GLU A 693 6.54 10.52 2.34
CA GLU A 693 7.69 10.66 3.25
C GLU A 693 9.00 10.23 2.57
N VAL A 694 8.97 9.13 1.83
CA VAL A 694 10.13 8.60 1.09
C VAL A 694 10.49 9.56 -0.04
N ALA A 695 9.50 10.01 -0.79
CA ALA A 695 9.72 10.98 -1.85
C ALA A 695 10.21 12.34 -1.30
N ALA A 696 9.76 12.76 -0.11
CA ALA A 696 10.29 13.94 0.57
C ALA A 696 11.73 13.77 1.06
N ARG A 697 12.10 12.58 1.56
CA ARG A 697 13.48 12.26 1.95
C ARG A 697 14.41 12.23 0.73
N ILE A 698 14.03 11.52 -0.34
CA ILE A 698 14.81 11.45 -1.58
C ILE A 698 14.92 12.85 -2.20
N ARG A 699 13.88 13.68 -2.11
CA ARG A 699 13.94 15.10 -2.49
C ARG A 699 15.03 15.84 -1.74
N ASP A 700 15.10 15.69 -0.42
CA ASP A 700 16.10 16.39 0.39
C ASP A 700 17.53 15.91 0.05
N GLU A 701 17.71 14.61 -0.20
CA GLU A 701 18.98 14.05 -0.70
C GLU A 701 19.35 14.59 -2.08
N VAL A 702 18.40 14.63 -3.03
CA VAL A 702 18.58 15.22 -4.36
C VAL A 702 18.97 16.69 -4.24
N GLY A 703 18.34 17.44 -3.33
CA GLY A 703 18.64 18.84 -3.08
C GLY A 703 20.09 19.09 -2.64
N GLU A 704 20.62 18.27 -1.73
CA GLU A 704 22.04 18.37 -1.31
C GLU A 704 23.00 17.96 -2.44
N LEU A 705 22.70 16.90 -3.19
CA LEU A 705 23.53 16.49 -4.34
C LEU A 705 23.59 17.58 -5.42
N LYS A 706 22.47 18.26 -5.69
CA LYS A 706 22.42 19.39 -6.63
C LYS A 706 23.24 20.58 -6.17
N LYS A 707 23.23 20.87 -4.86
CA LYS A 707 24.01 21.95 -4.27
C LYS A 707 25.52 21.68 -4.43
N GLU A 708 25.94 20.43 -4.24
CA GLU A 708 27.30 19.99 -4.52
C GLU A 708 27.66 20.14 -6.01
N LEU A 709 26.77 19.72 -6.93
CA LEU A 709 26.99 19.89 -8.37
C LEU A 709 27.08 21.37 -8.79
N ARG A 710 26.28 22.25 -8.19
CA ARG A 710 26.34 23.71 -8.41
C ARG A 710 27.68 24.29 -7.93
N GLN A 711 28.16 23.87 -6.76
CA GLN A 711 29.47 24.30 -6.24
C GLN A 711 30.62 23.83 -7.12
N MET A 712 30.54 22.62 -7.69
CA MET A 712 31.53 22.14 -8.68
C MET A 712 31.54 22.98 -9.96
N LYS A 713 30.36 23.38 -10.46
CA LYS A 713 30.24 24.31 -11.61
C LYS A 713 30.82 25.69 -11.30
N GLU A 714 30.53 26.26 -10.13
CA GLU A 714 31.06 27.56 -9.71
C GLU A 714 32.58 27.54 -9.49
N ALA A 715 33.14 26.40 -9.06
CA ALA A 715 34.57 26.19 -8.88
C ALA A 715 35.34 25.88 -10.18
N GLY A 716 34.65 25.76 -11.33
CA GLY A 716 35.26 25.42 -12.62
C GLY A 716 35.77 23.98 -12.71
N LEU A 717 35.20 23.08 -11.90
CA LEU A 717 35.50 21.64 -11.84
C LEU A 717 34.46 20.80 -12.61
N ALA A 718 33.55 21.45 -13.35
CA ALA A 718 32.44 20.83 -14.08
C ALA A 718 32.16 21.52 -15.41
#